data_AF-A0A660TWL2-F1
#
_entry.id   AF-A0A660TWL2-F1
#
_cell.length_a   1.000
_cell.length_b   1.000
_cell.length_c   1.000
_cell.angle_alpha   90.00
_cell.angle_beta   90.00
_cell.angle_gamma   90.00
#
_symmetry.space_group_name_H-M   'P 1'
#
loop_
_entity.id
_entity.type
_entity.pdbx_description
1 polymer ?
#
loop_
_entity_poly.entity_id
_entity_poly.type
_entity_poly.pdbx_seq_one_letter_code
_entity_poly.pdbx_strand_id
1 'polypeptide(L)'
;MDSVLIDEARTPLIISGPADTASDLYYELNPLISNLVKRQKSIVNRYLKEAEEMLKSGNTEEAGKRLLQAEKGDPKNKRLLKLKEDPENIRLIQKTEFLYNQTKSISEIEEDLYYIIEEKGHTVTLTERGRAALSPSNPEKLILQDFTDKLAEIEKSNLPKEELLRKKAEIEEEYLQMSEKLHIINQLLRAYTLYEIDVDYVIQNGKVVIVDEFTGRLMPGRRYGEGLHQAIEAKEGVSIQRDTQTLATITIQNYFRLYDKLAGMTGTADTEAEEFAKIYNLDVVVIPTNKPVIRKDYPDRIYRTSKEKWKAIADEIEECHKKGQPVLVGTISVEKSELLSKVLKKRGIKHEVLNAKYHEKEAQIIAKAGEKGAVTIATNMAGRGTDIKLGEGVRELGGLHIIGTERHEARRIDNQLRGRSGRQGDPGSSRFYLSLEDDLMRLFGSDKISGLMLKMGMEEGQNIDSPLVTKAISSAQKRVENRNFEIRKQLLEYDNVMNDQRNYIYSKRREFLDDEKMEEKILDTIDELIDLKFEEMEVSKSSIAPESAYAIFEWFYDIINNRSSIELSTDKNWSKTELREALINAAKDAYKDKVLELGDDIAPQVSRIIALQSIDKRWKDHLYEMDGLREGISYQAYAQKDPLIEYKFQAFKLFQELIKNINTEIVKNIFRVHIVPTTKQRNIWQINKVQHEEFNQFGEPVSAKRSKSKLLKNPHEEGMVKVRNQVIAEKKIGRNDPCWCGSGKKYKYCHGRKQ
;
A
#
# COMPACT_ATOMS: atom_id res chain seq x y z
N MET A 1 -13.75 -6.99 15.01
CA MET A 1 -14.05 -7.84 13.83
C MET A 1 -14.34 -6.92 12.66
N ASP A 2 -15.43 -6.15 12.73
CA ASP A 2 -15.70 -4.97 11.90
C ASP A 2 -14.47 -4.13 11.54
N SER A 3 -13.63 -3.73 12.49
CA SER A 3 -12.51 -2.87 12.10
C SER A 3 -11.39 -3.55 11.35
N VAL A 4 -11.17 -4.84 11.58
CA VAL A 4 -10.14 -5.57 10.85
C VAL A 4 -10.67 -6.02 9.48
N LEU A 5 -11.89 -6.56 9.45
CA LEU A 5 -12.47 -7.18 8.26
C LEU A 5 -13.24 -6.19 7.36
N ILE A 6 -13.50 -4.96 7.81
CA ILE A 6 -14.19 -3.91 7.03
C ILE A 6 -13.30 -2.67 6.90
N ASP A 7 -12.83 -2.08 8.01
CA ASP A 7 -12.06 -0.83 7.98
C ASP A 7 -10.66 -1.05 7.37
N GLU A 8 -9.94 -2.06 7.87
CA GLU A 8 -8.57 -2.43 7.45
C GLU A 8 -8.56 -3.48 6.33
N ALA A 9 -9.72 -3.95 5.88
CA ALA A 9 -9.87 -5.03 4.91
C ALA A 9 -9.06 -4.81 3.62
N ARG A 10 -8.94 -3.53 3.22
CA ARG A 10 -8.26 -3.06 2.01
C ARG A 10 -6.74 -2.90 2.17
N THR A 11 -6.20 -3.03 3.38
CA THR A 11 -4.76 -2.87 3.59
C THR A 11 -4.07 -4.17 3.19
N PRO A 12 -3.28 -4.18 2.09
CA PRO A 12 -2.48 -5.34 1.76
C PRO A 12 -1.38 -5.51 2.80
N LEU A 13 -1.17 -6.74 3.24
CA LEU A 13 0.00 -7.13 4.00
C LEU A 13 1.12 -7.40 2.99
N ILE A 14 2.08 -6.49 2.93
CA ILE A 14 3.18 -6.52 1.95
C ILE A 14 4.47 -6.85 2.68
N ILE A 15 5.21 -7.80 2.14
CA ILE A 15 6.62 -8.03 2.47
C ILE A 15 7.42 -7.50 1.29
N SER A 16 8.24 -6.49 1.52
CA SER A 16 9.13 -5.94 0.50
C SER A 16 10.59 -6.25 0.81
N GLY A 17 11.38 -6.45 -0.24
CA GLY A 17 12.83 -6.66 -0.15
C GLY A 17 13.58 -5.65 -1.02
N PRO A 18 14.88 -5.45 -0.78
CA PRO A 18 15.68 -4.60 -1.65
C PRO A 18 15.69 -5.19 -3.07
N ALA A 19 15.42 -4.35 -4.07
CA ALA A 19 15.60 -4.66 -5.47
C ALA A 19 17.08 -4.95 -5.75
N ASP A 20 17.33 -5.79 -6.75
CA ASP A 20 18.66 -6.30 -7.06
C ASP A 20 19.62 -5.19 -7.53
N THR A 21 19.11 -4.07 -8.04
CA THR A 21 19.89 -2.87 -8.44
C THR A 21 19.32 -1.59 -7.83
N ALA A 22 20.19 -0.73 -7.28
CA ALA A 22 19.89 0.69 -7.15
C ALA A 22 20.28 1.34 -8.47
N SER A 23 19.37 2.08 -9.11
CA SER A 23 19.71 2.80 -10.33
C SER A 23 20.57 4.01 -9.96
N ASP A 24 21.87 3.97 -10.29
CA ASP A 24 22.80 5.10 -10.12
C ASP A 24 22.32 6.36 -10.88
N LEU A 25 21.37 6.19 -11.81
CA LEU A 25 20.70 7.26 -12.57
C LEU A 25 20.08 8.34 -11.67
N TYR A 26 19.63 8.02 -10.46
CA TYR A 26 19.12 9.06 -9.54
C TYR A 26 20.20 10.08 -9.18
N TYR A 27 21.45 9.65 -8.99
CA TYR A 27 22.57 10.54 -8.70
C TYR A 27 22.96 11.39 -9.91
N GLU A 28 22.88 10.82 -11.12
CA GLU A 28 23.21 11.52 -12.36
C GLU A 28 22.16 12.56 -12.74
N LEU A 29 20.87 12.23 -12.59
CA LEU A 29 19.75 13.06 -13.04
C LEU A 29 19.38 14.15 -12.03
N ASN A 30 19.54 13.91 -10.73
CA ASN A 30 19.11 14.84 -9.68
C ASN A 30 19.70 16.26 -9.83
N PRO A 31 21.00 16.47 -10.13
CA PRO A 31 21.54 17.81 -10.38
C PRO A 31 20.89 18.52 -11.58
N LEU A 32 20.58 17.79 -12.65
CA LEU A 32 19.93 18.33 -13.85
C LEU A 32 18.52 18.80 -13.54
N ILE A 33 17.74 17.96 -12.84
CA ILE A 33 16.37 18.28 -12.42
C ILE A 33 16.35 19.44 -11.41
N SER A 34 17.26 19.45 -10.45
CA SER A 34 17.41 20.55 -9.49
C SER A 34 17.65 21.89 -10.19
N ASN A 35 18.48 21.91 -11.24
CA ASN A 35 18.71 23.11 -12.06
C ASN A 35 17.44 23.51 -12.85
N LEU A 36 16.76 22.54 -13.46
CA LEU A 36 15.52 22.78 -14.19
C LEU A 36 14.43 23.42 -13.31
N VAL A 37 14.24 22.89 -12.09
CA VAL A 37 13.29 23.42 -11.10
C VAL A 37 13.66 24.84 -10.67
N LYS A 38 14.96 25.13 -10.47
CA LYS A 38 15.43 26.50 -10.16
C LYS A 38 15.10 27.47 -11.30
N ARG A 39 15.32 27.06 -12.56
CA ARG A 39 14.99 27.87 -13.74
C ARG A 39 13.48 28.11 -13.86
N GLN A 40 12.67 27.07 -13.65
CA GLN A 40 11.20 27.19 -13.61
C GLN A 40 10.76 28.20 -12.54
N LYS A 41 11.23 28.06 -11.30
CA LYS A 41 10.88 28.99 -10.21
C LYS A 41 11.27 30.43 -10.53
N SER A 42 12.39 30.65 -11.21
CA SER A 42 12.78 31.99 -11.67
C SER A 42 11.80 32.57 -12.69
N ILE A 43 11.32 31.74 -13.63
CA ILE A 43 10.34 32.15 -14.64
C ILE A 43 8.99 32.47 -14.00
N VAL A 44 8.49 31.59 -13.12
CA VAL A 44 7.23 31.82 -12.39
C VAL A 44 7.29 33.10 -11.56
N ASN A 45 8.38 33.33 -10.82
CA ASN A 45 8.52 34.56 -10.03
C ASN A 45 8.54 35.83 -10.89
N ARG A 46 9.07 35.75 -12.12
CA ARG A 46 8.99 36.83 -13.11
C ARG A 46 7.55 37.05 -13.57
N TYR A 47 6.81 35.98 -13.88
CA TYR A 47 5.39 36.07 -14.27
C TYR A 47 4.51 36.65 -13.18
N LEU A 48 4.76 36.28 -11.92
CA LEU A 48 4.03 36.86 -10.78
C LEU A 48 4.32 38.36 -10.62
N LYS A 49 5.57 38.80 -10.85
CA LYS A 49 5.91 40.22 -10.83
C LYS A 49 5.22 40.98 -11.96
N GLU A 50 5.25 40.45 -13.18
CA GLU A 50 4.58 41.03 -14.35
C GLU A 50 3.06 41.09 -14.13
N ALA A 51 2.46 40.03 -13.58
CA ALA A 51 1.04 39.99 -13.23
C ALA A 51 0.64 41.08 -12.22
N GLU A 52 1.42 41.27 -11.15
CA GLU A 52 1.19 42.33 -10.16
C GLU A 52 1.25 43.73 -10.76
N GLU A 53 2.19 43.99 -11.69
CA GLU A 53 2.32 45.26 -12.41
C GLU A 53 1.14 45.49 -13.39
N MET A 54 0.70 44.42 -14.07
CA MET A 54 -0.44 44.46 -14.98
C MET A 54 -1.78 44.67 -14.26
N LEU A 55 -1.97 44.03 -13.10
CA LEU A 55 -3.13 44.25 -12.24
C LEU A 55 -3.21 45.71 -11.75
N LYS A 56 -2.07 46.32 -11.40
CA LYS A 56 -2.01 47.74 -10.99
C LYS A 56 -2.30 48.72 -12.13
N SER A 57 -1.94 48.36 -13.37
CA SER A 57 -2.17 49.18 -14.56
C SER A 57 -3.53 48.93 -15.24
N GLY A 58 -4.34 48.03 -14.70
CA GLY A 58 -5.68 47.72 -15.21
C GLY A 58 -5.71 46.78 -16.42
N ASN A 59 -4.58 46.18 -16.79
CA ASN A 59 -4.51 45.22 -17.89
C ASN A 59 -4.83 43.80 -17.40
N THR A 60 -6.13 43.50 -17.25
CA THR A 60 -6.61 42.25 -16.65
C THR A 60 -6.38 41.01 -17.54
N GLU A 61 -6.41 41.16 -18.87
CA GLU A 61 -6.28 40.02 -19.79
C GLU A 61 -4.88 39.40 -19.72
N GLU A 62 -3.85 40.23 -19.83
CA GLU A 62 -2.45 39.80 -19.79
C GLU A 62 -2.03 39.35 -18.39
N ALA A 63 -2.56 40.01 -17.35
CA ALA A 63 -2.40 39.58 -15.96
C ALA A 63 -2.96 38.16 -15.76
N GLY A 64 -4.15 37.87 -16.30
CA GLY A 64 -4.76 36.54 -16.23
C GLY A 64 -3.89 35.46 -16.87
N LYS A 65 -3.27 35.74 -18.03
CA LYS A 65 -2.33 34.82 -18.67
C LYS A 65 -1.14 34.51 -17.76
N ARG A 66 -0.49 35.53 -17.20
CA ARG A 66 0.70 35.37 -16.33
C ARG A 66 0.36 34.64 -15.03
N LEU A 67 -0.82 34.89 -14.46
CA LEU A 67 -1.31 34.17 -13.28
C LEU A 67 -1.57 32.69 -13.59
N LEU A 68 -2.17 32.37 -14.74
CA LEU A 68 -2.40 30.98 -15.17
C LEU A 68 -1.09 30.24 -15.46
N GLN A 69 -0.12 30.89 -16.12
CA GLN A 69 1.22 30.33 -16.31
C GLN A 69 1.93 30.06 -14.97
N ALA A 70 1.78 30.96 -13.99
CA ALA A 70 2.32 30.75 -12.65
C ALA A 70 1.62 29.60 -11.92
N GLU A 71 0.29 29.45 -12.07
CA GLU A 71 -0.47 28.34 -11.49
C GLU A 71 -0.08 26.99 -12.08
N LYS A 72 0.06 26.89 -13.39
CA LYS A 72 0.52 25.66 -14.06
C LYS A 72 1.99 25.34 -13.78
N GLY A 73 2.81 26.36 -13.52
CA GLY A 73 4.26 26.22 -13.37
C GLY A 73 4.79 25.99 -11.95
N ASP A 74 4.13 26.55 -10.92
CA ASP A 74 4.48 26.44 -9.50
C ASP A 74 3.25 26.82 -8.62
N PRO A 75 2.22 25.96 -8.54
CA PRO A 75 0.93 26.29 -7.90
C PRO A 75 1.05 26.57 -6.39
N LYS A 76 2.04 25.95 -5.73
CA LYS A 76 2.34 26.13 -4.30
C LYS A 76 3.18 27.40 -4.02
N ASN A 77 3.44 28.23 -5.03
CA ASN A 77 4.23 29.45 -4.83
C ASN A 77 3.55 30.42 -3.84
N LYS A 78 4.27 30.81 -2.78
CA LYS A 78 3.73 31.68 -1.72
C LYS A 78 3.20 33.03 -2.24
N ARG A 79 3.78 33.59 -3.29
CA ARG A 79 3.30 34.84 -3.91
C ARG A 79 1.99 34.62 -4.66
N LEU A 80 1.88 33.52 -5.41
CA LEU A 80 0.65 33.14 -6.10
C LEU A 80 -0.48 32.88 -5.11
N LEU A 81 -0.23 32.10 -4.05
CA LEU A 81 -1.23 31.81 -3.02
C LEU A 81 -1.78 33.09 -2.37
N LYS A 82 -0.91 34.05 -2.09
CA LYS A 82 -1.32 35.37 -1.57
C LYS A 82 -2.19 36.15 -2.56
N LEU A 83 -1.88 36.09 -3.86
CA LEU A 83 -2.71 36.74 -4.89
C LEU A 83 -4.08 36.06 -5.03
N LYS A 84 -4.15 34.74 -4.82
CA LYS A 84 -5.39 33.95 -4.85
C LYS A 84 -6.25 34.13 -3.59
N GLU A 85 -5.80 34.84 -2.56
CA GLU A 85 -6.68 35.25 -1.45
C GLU A 85 -7.79 36.21 -1.93
N ASP A 86 -7.56 36.92 -3.03
CA ASP A 86 -8.56 37.76 -3.69
C ASP A 86 -9.45 36.93 -4.66
N PRO A 87 -10.77 36.84 -4.42
CA PRO A 87 -11.69 36.13 -5.29
C PRO A 87 -11.71 36.60 -6.74
N GLU A 88 -11.37 37.86 -7.02
CA GLU A 88 -11.33 38.39 -8.39
C GLU A 88 -10.17 37.79 -9.18
N ASN A 89 -9.02 37.56 -8.55
CA ASN A 89 -7.88 36.90 -9.18
C ASN A 89 -8.16 35.43 -9.48
N ILE A 90 -8.89 34.73 -8.58
CA ILE A 90 -9.34 33.35 -8.84
C ILE A 90 -10.26 33.31 -10.07
N ARG A 91 -11.24 34.21 -10.14
CA ARG A 91 -12.16 34.30 -11.29
C ARG A 91 -11.42 34.62 -12.58
N LEU A 92 -10.43 35.49 -12.51
CA LEU A 92 -9.60 35.87 -13.65
C LEU A 92 -8.84 34.67 -14.20
N ILE A 93 -8.17 33.90 -13.34
CA ILE A 93 -7.46 32.67 -13.71
C ILE A 93 -8.41 31.67 -14.38
N GLN A 94 -9.57 31.38 -13.76
CA GLN A 94 -10.56 30.44 -14.29
C GLN A 94 -11.13 30.90 -15.64
N LYS A 95 -11.39 32.20 -15.79
CA LYS A 95 -11.86 32.79 -17.05
C LYS A 95 -10.80 32.67 -18.13
N THR A 96 -9.55 32.95 -17.81
CA THR A 96 -8.43 32.80 -18.75
C THR A 96 -8.25 31.33 -19.15
N GLU A 97 -8.30 30.39 -18.20
CA GLU A 97 -8.18 28.96 -18.50
C GLU A 97 -9.30 28.49 -19.43
N PHE A 98 -10.54 28.91 -19.16
CA PHE A 98 -11.68 28.62 -20.04
C PHE A 98 -11.49 29.18 -21.45
N LEU A 99 -11.01 30.43 -21.59
CA LEU A 99 -10.75 31.05 -22.89
C LEU A 99 -9.69 30.29 -23.68
N TYR A 100 -8.56 29.93 -23.06
CA TYR A 100 -7.49 29.17 -23.72
C TYR A 100 -7.84 27.70 -23.97
N ASN A 101 -8.88 27.17 -23.34
CA ASN A 101 -9.41 25.86 -23.72
C ASN A 101 -10.38 25.94 -24.91
N GLN A 102 -10.97 27.11 -25.20
CA GLN A 102 -12.00 27.26 -26.25
C GLN A 102 -11.51 27.96 -27.52
N THR A 103 -10.63 28.96 -27.43
CA THR A 103 -10.33 29.88 -28.56
C THR A 103 -8.86 29.95 -28.96
N LYS A 104 -7.93 29.71 -28.03
CA LYS A 104 -6.47 29.67 -28.26
C LYS A 104 -5.96 28.26 -27.97
N SER A 105 -4.73 27.92 -28.36
CA SER A 105 -4.15 26.62 -27.97
C SER A 105 -3.60 26.72 -26.54
N ILE A 106 -3.91 25.75 -25.67
CA ILE A 106 -3.31 25.62 -24.33
C ILE A 106 -1.78 25.59 -24.41
N SER A 107 -1.23 25.10 -25.53
CA SER A 107 0.20 25.05 -25.81
C SER A 107 0.90 26.42 -25.70
N GLU A 108 0.20 27.54 -25.97
CA GLU A 108 0.77 28.90 -25.82
C GLU A 108 1.05 29.28 -24.36
N ILE A 109 0.33 28.68 -23.41
CA ILE A 109 0.56 28.87 -21.98
C ILE A 109 1.77 28.03 -21.54
N GLU A 110 1.93 26.86 -22.15
CA GLU A 110 2.87 25.81 -21.78
C GLU A 110 4.26 26.00 -22.37
N GLU A 111 4.38 26.57 -23.58
CA GLU A 111 5.62 26.73 -24.36
C GLU A 111 6.76 27.39 -23.57
N ASP A 112 6.38 28.30 -22.67
CA ASP A 112 7.30 29.11 -21.90
C ASP A 112 7.80 28.45 -20.60
N LEU A 113 7.14 27.38 -20.16
CA LEU A 113 7.47 26.63 -18.95
C LEU A 113 8.37 25.45 -19.30
N TYR A 114 9.18 24.97 -18.36
CA TYR A 114 9.99 23.75 -18.52
C TYR A 114 9.18 22.48 -18.19
N TYR A 115 8.19 22.60 -17.33
CA TYR A 115 7.25 21.52 -16.98
C TYR A 115 5.94 22.12 -16.47
N ILE A 116 4.89 21.29 -16.45
CA ILE A 116 3.54 21.64 -16.00
C ILE A 116 3.17 20.75 -14.83
N ILE A 117 2.54 21.33 -13.81
CA ILE A 117 2.06 20.63 -12.62
C ILE A 117 0.53 20.59 -12.65
N GLU A 118 -0.02 19.39 -12.45
CA GLU A 118 -1.46 19.21 -12.17
C GLU A 118 -1.65 18.66 -10.76
N GLU A 119 -1.99 19.53 -9.81
CA GLU A 119 -2.08 19.15 -8.39
C GLU A 119 -3.13 18.08 -8.12
N LYS A 120 -4.27 18.11 -8.83
CA LYS A 120 -5.34 17.11 -8.62
C LYS A 120 -4.92 15.71 -9.09
N GLY A 121 -4.20 15.64 -10.19
CA GLY A 121 -3.67 14.39 -10.75
C GLY A 121 -2.37 13.93 -10.10
N HIS A 122 -1.69 14.77 -9.32
CA HIS A 122 -0.33 14.53 -8.81
C HIS A 122 0.68 14.20 -9.92
N THR A 123 0.45 14.77 -11.09
CA THR A 123 1.24 14.57 -12.31
C THR A 123 2.09 15.79 -12.59
N VAL A 124 3.30 15.54 -13.12
CA VAL A 124 4.18 16.58 -13.65
C VAL A 124 4.59 16.14 -15.06
N THR A 125 4.38 17.01 -16.04
CA THR A 125 4.66 16.73 -17.45
C THR A 125 5.74 17.66 -17.97
N LEU A 126 6.76 17.10 -18.62
CA LEU A 126 7.79 17.88 -19.30
C LEU A 126 7.25 18.53 -20.57
N THR A 127 7.55 19.82 -20.74
CA THR A 127 7.29 20.54 -21.99
C THR A 127 8.44 20.32 -22.99
N GLU A 128 8.26 20.77 -24.22
CA GLU A 128 9.35 20.80 -25.22
C GLU A 128 10.58 21.55 -24.73
N ARG A 129 10.36 22.72 -24.11
CA ARG A 129 11.42 23.53 -23.50
C ARG A 129 12.14 22.79 -22.37
N GLY A 130 11.41 22.01 -21.58
CA GLY A 130 11.95 21.10 -20.57
C GLY A 130 12.87 20.03 -21.17
N ARG A 131 12.38 19.33 -22.20
CA ARG A 131 13.14 18.30 -22.92
C ARG A 131 14.42 18.86 -23.53
N ALA A 132 14.33 20.02 -24.19
CA ALA A 132 15.49 20.69 -24.78
C ALA A 132 16.53 21.12 -23.73
N ALA A 133 16.11 21.49 -22.52
CA ALA A 133 17.01 21.84 -21.44
C ALA A 133 17.73 20.61 -20.84
N LEU A 134 17.07 19.44 -20.80
CA LEU A 134 17.63 18.20 -20.27
C LEU A 134 18.49 17.44 -21.27
N SER A 135 18.16 17.53 -22.57
CA SER A 135 18.90 16.90 -23.67
C SER A 135 19.16 17.92 -24.79
N PRO A 136 20.13 18.83 -24.64
CA PRO A 136 20.38 19.90 -25.62
C PRO A 136 20.80 19.41 -27.00
N SER A 137 21.47 18.25 -27.06
CA SER A 137 21.97 17.65 -28.30
C SER A 137 20.91 16.87 -29.08
N ASN A 138 19.87 16.37 -28.40
CA ASN A 138 18.77 15.64 -29.04
C ASN A 138 17.53 15.62 -28.13
N PRO A 139 16.66 16.65 -28.21
CA PRO A 139 15.45 16.74 -27.40
C PRO A 139 14.40 15.67 -27.75
N GLU A 140 14.37 15.22 -29.00
CA GLU A 140 13.41 14.24 -29.53
C GLU A 140 13.62 12.84 -28.93
N LYS A 141 14.85 12.49 -28.51
CA LYS A 141 15.13 11.23 -27.80
C LYS A 141 14.34 11.02 -26.51
N LEU A 142 13.73 12.07 -25.93
CA LEU A 142 12.89 11.97 -24.74
C LEU A 142 11.40 11.71 -25.08
N ILE A 143 11.07 11.38 -26.34
CA ILE A 143 9.73 11.04 -26.82
C ILE A 143 9.69 9.53 -27.10
N LEU A 144 8.77 8.82 -26.44
CA LEU A 144 8.62 7.35 -26.59
C LEU A 144 8.05 6.95 -27.96
N GLN A 145 7.33 7.84 -28.64
CA GLN A 145 6.64 7.57 -29.90
C GLN A 145 7.60 7.26 -31.06
N ASP A 146 8.78 7.89 -31.08
CA ASP A 146 9.81 7.68 -32.10
C ASP A 146 10.37 6.24 -32.12
N PHE A 147 10.32 5.52 -30.99
CA PHE A 147 10.78 4.13 -30.93
C PHE A 147 9.82 3.18 -31.66
N THR A 148 8.52 3.50 -31.64
CA THR A 148 7.51 2.71 -32.37
C THR A 148 7.69 2.90 -33.87
N ASP A 149 7.97 4.12 -34.30
CA ASP A 149 8.23 4.45 -35.71
C ASP A 149 9.55 3.81 -36.19
N LYS A 150 10.61 3.86 -35.38
CA LYS A 150 11.87 3.16 -35.67
C LYS A 150 11.70 1.65 -35.75
N LEU A 151 10.94 1.03 -34.84
CA LEU A 151 10.63 -0.41 -34.91
C LEU A 151 9.87 -0.73 -36.21
N ALA A 152 8.88 0.08 -36.58
CA ALA A 152 8.10 -0.12 -37.80
C ALA A 152 8.94 0.11 -39.07
N GLU A 153 9.90 1.02 -39.07
CA GLU A 153 10.86 1.23 -40.17
C GLU A 153 11.84 0.06 -40.30
N ILE A 154 12.33 -0.47 -39.18
CA ILE A 154 13.21 -1.66 -39.17
C ILE A 154 12.44 -2.89 -39.65
N GLU A 155 11.20 -3.09 -39.23
CA GLU A 155 10.35 -4.20 -39.70
C GLU A 155 10.04 -4.11 -41.21
N LYS A 156 10.06 -2.91 -41.80
CA LYS A 156 9.94 -2.69 -43.25
C LYS A 156 11.26 -2.81 -44.01
N SER A 157 12.39 -2.93 -43.33
CA SER A 157 13.71 -2.98 -43.96
C SER A 157 14.06 -4.39 -44.47
N ASN A 158 14.64 -4.50 -45.66
CA ASN A 158 15.03 -5.76 -46.31
C ASN A 158 16.37 -6.32 -45.77
N LEU A 159 16.57 -6.31 -44.44
CA LEU A 159 17.79 -6.80 -43.80
C LEU A 159 17.79 -8.33 -43.64
N PRO A 160 18.97 -8.98 -43.60
CA PRO A 160 19.08 -10.38 -43.20
C PRO A 160 18.46 -10.63 -41.82
N LYS A 161 17.79 -11.77 -41.63
CA LYS A 161 17.02 -12.09 -40.40
C LYS A 161 17.82 -11.95 -39.10
N GLU A 162 19.10 -12.33 -39.11
CA GLU A 162 20.00 -12.18 -37.95
C GLU A 162 20.32 -10.72 -37.63
N GLU A 163 20.53 -9.89 -38.65
CA GLU A 163 20.82 -8.46 -38.48
C GLU A 163 19.57 -7.69 -38.05
N LEU A 164 18.40 -8.11 -38.54
CA LEU A 164 17.09 -7.58 -38.14
C LEU A 164 16.82 -7.83 -36.65
N LEU A 165 17.02 -9.08 -36.18
CA LEU A 165 16.84 -9.46 -34.78
C LEU A 165 17.78 -8.68 -33.86
N ARG A 166 19.04 -8.51 -34.28
CA ARG A 166 20.02 -7.74 -33.52
C ARG A 166 19.62 -6.27 -33.40
N LYS A 167 19.24 -5.62 -34.51
CA LYS A 167 18.81 -4.21 -34.47
C LYS A 167 17.52 -4.03 -33.67
N LYS A 168 16.61 -4.99 -33.72
CA LYS A 168 15.39 -4.99 -32.89
C LYS A 168 15.74 -5.04 -31.40
N ALA A 169 16.63 -5.95 -31.00
CA ALA A 169 17.10 -6.04 -29.62
C ALA A 169 17.83 -4.75 -29.17
N GLU A 170 18.66 -4.15 -30.03
CA GLU A 170 19.35 -2.88 -29.74
C GLU A 170 18.35 -1.72 -29.52
N ILE A 171 17.28 -1.64 -30.32
CA ILE A 171 16.22 -0.64 -30.14
C ILE A 171 15.41 -0.90 -28.87
N GLU A 172 15.06 -2.15 -28.59
CA GLU A 172 14.34 -2.54 -27.38
C GLU A 172 15.15 -2.21 -26.11
N GLU A 173 16.47 -2.40 -26.15
CA GLU A 173 17.37 -2.01 -25.06
C GLU A 173 17.47 -0.49 -24.90
N GLU A 174 17.63 0.28 -25.99
CA GLU A 174 17.62 1.76 -25.94
C GLU A 174 16.27 2.28 -25.41
N TYR A 175 15.17 1.64 -25.80
CA TYR A 175 13.83 1.96 -25.31
C TYR A 175 13.71 1.72 -23.80
N LEU A 176 14.18 0.57 -23.30
CA LEU A 176 14.11 0.23 -21.89
C LEU A 176 14.90 1.22 -21.03
N GLN A 177 16.14 1.53 -21.43
CA GLN A 177 16.97 2.51 -20.76
C GLN A 177 16.36 3.91 -20.78
N MET A 178 15.76 4.32 -21.91
CA MET A 178 15.09 5.61 -22.02
C MET A 178 13.83 5.69 -21.16
N SER A 179 13.03 4.63 -21.13
CA SER A 179 11.83 4.52 -20.30
C SER A 179 12.17 4.65 -18.82
N GLU A 180 13.20 3.94 -18.35
CA GLU A 180 13.70 4.06 -16.97
C GLU A 180 14.14 5.50 -16.67
N LYS A 181 14.92 6.12 -17.58
CA LYS A 181 15.38 7.50 -17.43
C LYS A 181 14.22 8.50 -17.34
N LEU A 182 13.23 8.37 -18.21
CA LEU A 182 12.03 9.23 -18.21
C LEU A 182 11.22 9.05 -16.92
N HIS A 183 11.06 7.82 -16.46
CA HIS A 183 10.40 7.51 -15.19
C HIS A 183 11.10 8.22 -14.02
N ILE A 184 12.42 8.05 -13.89
CA ILE A 184 13.21 8.70 -12.82
C ILE A 184 13.12 10.23 -12.90
N ILE A 185 13.20 10.81 -14.11
CA ILE A 185 13.02 12.26 -14.31
C ILE A 185 11.66 12.73 -13.79
N ASN A 186 10.58 12.02 -14.12
CA ASN A 186 9.23 12.35 -13.64
C ASN A 186 9.13 12.23 -12.12
N GLN A 187 9.69 11.18 -11.52
CA GLN A 187 9.67 11.01 -10.06
C GLN A 187 10.50 12.09 -9.34
N LEU A 188 11.66 12.48 -9.86
CA LEU A 188 12.44 13.61 -9.36
C LEU A 188 11.65 14.91 -9.46
N LEU A 189 11.02 15.20 -10.60
CA LEU A 189 10.18 16.40 -10.75
C LEU A 189 9.02 16.40 -9.74
N ARG A 190 8.31 15.28 -9.56
CA ARG A 190 7.27 15.14 -8.53
C ARG A 190 7.84 15.40 -7.14
N ALA A 191 8.97 14.79 -6.78
CA ALA A 191 9.62 14.97 -5.49
C ALA A 191 9.98 16.44 -5.22
N TYR A 192 10.47 17.18 -6.23
CA TYR A 192 10.84 18.60 -6.07
C TYR A 192 9.64 19.56 -6.01
N THR A 193 8.52 19.22 -6.66
CA THR A 193 7.40 20.15 -6.89
C THR A 193 6.18 19.88 -6.03
N LEU A 194 5.83 18.60 -5.83
CA LEU A 194 4.62 18.20 -5.12
C LEU A 194 4.89 17.89 -3.65
N TYR A 195 6.09 17.38 -3.32
CA TYR A 195 6.41 16.91 -1.97
C TYR A 195 7.32 17.87 -1.20
N GLU A 196 6.87 18.32 -0.04
CA GLU A 196 7.55 19.27 0.84
C GLU A 196 8.03 18.62 2.14
N ILE A 197 9.26 18.97 2.53
CA ILE A 197 9.81 18.59 3.83
C ILE A 197 9.01 19.27 4.96
N ASP A 198 8.84 18.58 6.07
CA ASP A 198 8.03 18.95 7.24
C ASP A 198 6.51 19.04 7.00
N VAL A 199 6.04 18.70 5.79
CA VAL A 199 4.62 18.59 5.45
C VAL A 199 4.28 17.15 5.05
N ASP A 200 4.93 16.66 3.99
CA ASP A 200 4.64 15.33 3.43
C ASP A 200 5.62 14.28 3.98
N TYR A 201 6.84 14.68 4.33
CA TYR A 201 7.85 13.82 4.94
C TYR A 201 8.82 14.63 5.81
N VAL A 202 9.58 13.94 6.66
CA VAL A 202 10.68 14.51 7.47
C VAL A 202 11.94 13.69 7.30
N ILE A 203 13.10 14.28 7.61
CA ILE A 203 14.38 13.56 7.63
C ILE A 203 14.74 13.23 9.09
N GLN A 204 14.87 11.95 9.41
CA GLN A 204 15.32 11.49 10.73
C GLN A 204 16.41 10.44 10.59
N ASN A 205 17.50 10.61 11.36
CA ASN A 205 18.67 9.70 11.33
C ASN A 205 19.23 9.47 9.91
N GLY A 206 19.19 10.50 9.06
CA GLY A 206 19.62 10.37 7.67
C GLY A 206 18.73 9.44 6.84
N LYS A 207 17.43 9.35 7.14
CA LYS A 207 16.41 8.62 6.35
C LYS A 207 15.16 9.48 6.20
N VAL A 208 14.47 9.32 5.08
CA VAL A 208 13.17 9.95 4.82
C VAL A 208 12.08 9.17 5.55
N VAL A 209 11.21 9.86 6.30
CA VAL A 209 10.08 9.29 7.02
C VAL A 209 8.82 10.04 6.61
N ILE A 210 7.82 9.31 6.12
CA ILE A 210 6.57 9.89 5.62
C ILE A 210 5.75 10.47 6.77
N VAL A 211 5.12 11.61 6.55
CA VAL A 211 4.12 12.22 7.42
C VAL A 211 2.74 11.89 6.86
N ASP A 212 1.87 11.33 7.70
CA ASP A 212 0.48 11.08 7.35
C ASP A 212 -0.30 12.40 7.25
N GLU A 213 -0.89 12.69 6.09
CA GLU A 213 -1.58 13.95 5.78
C GLU A 213 -2.77 14.26 6.72
N PHE A 214 -3.46 13.22 7.20
CA PHE A 214 -4.67 13.38 8.01
C PHE A 214 -4.37 13.55 9.50
N THR A 215 -3.27 12.95 9.96
CA THR A 215 -2.96 12.84 11.38
C THR A 215 -1.68 13.57 11.79
N GLY A 216 -0.86 14.00 10.83
CA GLY A 216 0.47 14.59 11.05
C GLY A 216 1.44 13.62 11.73
N ARG A 217 1.18 12.30 11.64
CA ARG A 217 1.98 11.27 12.30
C ARG A 217 3.13 10.83 11.40
N LEU A 218 4.26 10.52 12.02
CA LEU A 218 5.37 9.85 11.33
C LEU A 218 5.00 8.39 11.08
N MET A 219 5.23 7.92 9.86
CA MET A 219 5.02 6.54 9.43
C MET A 219 6.37 5.85 9.18
N PRO A 220 7.14 5.51 10.24
CA PRO A 220 8.41 4.82 10.10
C PRO A 220 8.20 3.44 9.46
N GLY A 221 9.08 3.07 8.53
CA GLY A 221 9.01 1.81 7.79
C GLY A 221 8.08 1.83 6.57
N ARG A 222 7.36 2.92 6.31
CA ARG A 222 6.64 3.12 5.04
C ARG A 222 7.49 3.92 4.06
N ARG A 223 7.42 3.56 2.78
CA ARG A 223 8.09 4.24 1.66
C ARG A 223 7.05 4.62 0.60
N TYR A 224 7.34 5.65 -0.18
CA TYR A 224 6.55 6.00 -1.35
C TYR A 224 6.89 5.01 -2.47
N GLY A 225 5.89 4.58 -3.24
CA GLY A 225 6.07 3.62 -4.33
C GLY A 225 6.76 4.22 -5.56
N GLU A 226 6.95 3.38 -6.59
CA GLU A 226 7.38 3.76 -7.95
C GLU A 226 8.71 4.53 -8.01
N GLY A 227 9.61 4.38 -7.05
CA GLY A 227 10.86 5.14 -7.04
C GLY A 227 10.73 6.60 -6.58
N LEU A 228 9.53 7.03 -6.14
CA LEU A 228 9.32 8.39 -5.60
C LEU A 228 10.08 8.60 -4.28
N HIS A 229 10.17 7.57 -3.44
CA HIS A 229 10.89 7.70 -2.17
C HIS A 229 12.39 7.93 -2.41
N GLN A 230 12.96 7.26 -3.41
CA GLN A 230 14.34 7.40 -3.86
C GLN A 230 14.56 8.76 -4.49
N ALA A 231 13.58 9.27 -5.25
CA ALA A 231 13.61 10.63 -5.75
C ALA A 231 13.65 11.67 -4.61
N ILE A 232 12.91 11.45 -3.52
CA ILE A 232 12.96 12.31 -2.32
C ILE A 232 14.30 12.15 -1.58
N GLU A 233 14.80 10.92 -1.41
CA GLU A 233 16.13 10.67 -0.83
C GLU A 233 17.22 11.39 -1.65
N ALA A 234 17.16 11.32 -2.99
CA ALA A 234 18.07 12.01 -3.89
C ALA A 234 17.94 13.54 -3.79
N LYS A 235 16.71 14.06 -3.78
CA LYS A 235 16.41 15.50 -3.62
C LYS A 235 17.04 16.05 -2.33
N GLU A 236 16.91 15.32 -1.23
CA GLU A 236 17.36 15.75 0.09
C GLU A 236 18.84 15.40 0.38
N GLY A 237 19.54 14.79 -0.58
CA GLY A 237 20.95 14.40 -0.42
C GLY A 237 21.16 13.30 0.62
N VAL A 238 20.13 12.49 0.88
CA VAL A 238 20.15 11.35 1.78
C VAL A 238 20.65 10.11 1.01
N SER A 239 21.20 9.12 1.72
CA SER A 239 21.58 7.84 1.09
C SER A 239 20.35 7.22 0.41
N ILE A 240 20.40 7.06 -0.91
CA ILE A 240 19.34 6.43 -1.68
C ILE A 240 19.36 4.95 -1.33
N GLN A 241 18.27 4.48 -0.73
CA GLN A 241 18.14 3.05 -0.44
C GLN A 241 17.57 2.37 -1.67
N ARG A 242 18.01 1.13 -1.92
CA ARG A 242 17.52 0.29 -3.03
C ARG A 242 15.99 0.28 -3.06
N ASP A 243 15.43 0.17 -4.26
CA ASP A 243 13.99 0.04 -4.38
C ASP A 243 13.47 -1.14 -3.59
N THR A 244 12.23 -1.07 -3.16
CA THR A 244 11.61 -2.15 -2.41
C THR A 244 10.66 -2.88 -3.35
N GLN A 245 11.07 -4.06 -3.82
CA GLN A 245 10.21 -4.93 -4.60
C GLN A 245 9.29 -5.72 -3.68
N THR A 246 8.01 -5.85 -4.03
CA THR A 246 7.07 -6.72 -3.33
C THR A 246 7.50 -8.18 -3.49
N LEU A 247 7.88 -8.83 -2.39
CA LEU A 247 8.23 -10.25 -2.36
C LEU A 247 6.99 -11.13 -2.14
N ALA A 248 6.08 -10.65 -1.30
CA ALA A 248 4.82 -11.33 -1.02
C ALA A 248 3.76 -10.30 -0.63
N THR A 249 2.52 -10.56 -1.05
CA THR A 249 1.37 -9.74 -0.70
C THR A 249 0.14 -10.60 -0.47
N ILE A 250 -0.66 -10.23 0.54
CA ILE A 250 -2.00 -10.79 0.76
C ILE A 250 -2.89 -9.75 1.44
N THR A 251 -4.14 -9.65 1.02
CA THR A 251 -5.10 -8.77 1.71
C THR A 251 -5.61 -9.43 2.98
N ILE A 252 -5.98 -8.61 3.98
CA ILE A 252 -6.56 -9.12 5.24
C ILE A 252 -7.79 -10.01 4.95
N GLN A 253 -8.59 -9.66 3.95
CA GLN A 253 -9.76 -10.45 3.55
C GLN A 253 -9.37 -11.86 3.12
N ASN A 254 -8.45 -11.97 2.17
CA ASN A 254 -8.01 -13.25 1.65
C ASN A 254 -7.21 -14.05 2.67
N TYR A 255 -6.44 -13.38 3.53
CA TYR A 255 -5.73 -14.03 4.63
C TYR A 255 -6.67 -14.75 5.60
N PHE A 256 -7.75 -14.09 6.05
CA PHE A 256 -8.71 -14.73 6.95
C PHE A 256 -9.55 -15.82 6.27
N ARG A 257 -9.73 -15.76 4.95
CA ARG A 257 -10.38 -16.83 4.16
C ARG A 257 -9.56 -18.12 4.06
N LEU A 258 -8.27 -18.10 4.39
CA LEU A 258 -7.43 -19.31 4.45
C LEU A 258 -7.72 -20.19 5.66
N TYR A 259 -8.42 -19.68 6.67
CA TYR A 259 -8.72 -20.45 7.89
C TYR A 259 -9.89 -21.41 7.64
N ASP A 260 -9.72 -22.68 8.01
CA ASP A 260 -10.78 -23.70 7.95
C ASP A 260 -12.03 -23.29 8.74
N LYS A 261 -11.83 -22.53 9.82
CA LYS A 261 -12.90 -21.99 10.66
C LYS A 261 -12.63 -20.54 11.01
N LEU A 262 -13.55 -19.67 10.61
CA LEU A 262 -13.52 -18.25 10.93
C LEU A 262 -14.72 -17.88 11.82
N ALA A 263 -14.46 -17.15 12.89
CA ALA A 263 -15.48 -16.59 13.77
C ALA A 263 -14.96 -15.28 14.39
N GLY A 264 -15.85 -14.39 14.77
CA GLY A 264 -15.47 -13.13 15.40
C GLY A 264 -16.60 -12.52 16.21
N MET A 265 -16.25 -11.53 17.03
CA MET A 265 -17.20 -10.79 17.85
C MET A 265 -16.94 -9.28 17.72
N THR A 266 -18.02 -8.51 17.73
CA THR A 266 -18.02 -7.05 17.85
C THR A 266 -19.40 -6.58 18.32
N GLY A 267 -19.48 -5.37 18.87
CA GLY A 267 -20.74 -4.76 19.29
C GLY A 267 -21.54 -4.13 18.14
N THR A 268 -20.99 -4.02 16.93
CA THR A 268 -21.56 -3.22 15.83
C THR A 268 -21.51 -3.90 14.47
N ALA A 269 -21.61 -5.23 14.41
CA ALA A 269 -21.58 -5.98 13.14
C ALA A 269 -22.88 -5.91 12.33
N ASP A 270 -24.02 -5.67 12.98
CA ASP A 270 -25.35 -5.80 12.38
C ASP A 270 -25.55 -4.93 11.12
N THR A 271 -24.95 -3.73 11.11
CA THR A 271 -25.04 -2.81 9.96
C THR A 271 -24.35 -3.35 8.70
N GLU A 272 -23.35 -4.23 8.86
CA GLU A 272 -22.53 -4.79 7.78
C GLU A 272 -22.77 -6.29 7.60
N ALA A 273 -23.91 -6.81 8.10
CA ALA A 273 -24.21 -8.24 8.06
C ALA A 273 -24.18 -8.81 6.64
N GLU A 274 -24.67 -8.03 5.65
CA GLU A 274 -24.62 -8.41 4.24
C GLU A 274 -23.19 -8.54 3.72
N GLU A 275 -22.27 -7.67 4.15
CA GLU A 275 -20.87 -7.71 3.75
C GLU A 275 -20.16 -8.93 4.37
N PHE A 276 -20.41 -9.22 5.65
CA PHE A 276 -19.88 -10.42 6.30
C PHE A 276 -20.34 -11.71 5.65
N ALA A 277 -21.63 -11.80 5.28
CA ALA A 277 -22.19 -12.96 4.60
C ALA A 277 -21.58 -13.13 3.20
N LYS A 278 -21.48 -12.06 2.40
CA LYS A 278 -20.99 -12.15 1.02
C LYS A 278 -19.49 -12.39 0.91
N ILE A 279 -18.68 -11.75 1.76
CA ILE A 279 -17.21 -11.82 1.64
C ILE A 279 -16.63 -13.01 2.40
N TYR A 280 -17.15 -13.29 3.60
CA TYR A 280 -16.56 -14.27 4.52
C TYR A 280 -17.45 -15.49 4.79
N ASN A 281 -18.65 -15.54 4.22
CA ASN A 281 -19.66 -16.54 4.56
C ASN A 281 -19.94 -16.61 6.06
N LEU A 282 -20.02 -15.43 6.70
CA LEU A 282 -20.27 -15.30 8.14
C LEU A 282 -21.64 -14.68 8.38
N ASP A 283 -22.49 -15.42 9.08
CA ASP A 283 -23.75 -14.92 9.60
C ASP A 283 -23.52 -14.04 10.84
N VAL A 284 -24.27 -12.94 10.93
CA VAL A 284 -24.26 -12.06 12.10
C VAL A 284 -25.44 -12.40 12.99
N VAL A 285 -25.13 -12.83 14.23
CA VAL A 285 -26.13 -13.12 15.26
C VAL A 285 -26.07 -12.03 16.34
N VAL A 286 -27.17 -11.30 16.51
CA VAL A 286 -27.29 -10.27 17.57
C VAL A 286 -27.60 -10.96 18.90
N ILE A 287 -26.59 -11.02 19.78
CA ILE A 287 -26.74 -11.59 21.11
C ILE A 287 -27.45 -10.59 22.05
N PRO A 288 -28.51 -10.99 22.77
CA PRO A 288 -29.17 -10.14 23.74
C PRO A 288 -28.21 -9.65 24.84
N THR A 289 -28.47 -8.44 25.34
CA THR A 289 -27.68 -7.89 26.45
C THR A 289 -28.02 -8.60 27.77
N ASN A 290 -27.02 -8.76 28.65
CA ASN A 290 -27.21 -9.35 29.98
C ASN A 290 -28.16 -8.52 30.86
N LYS A 291 -28.14 -7.20 30.71
CA LYS A 291 -29.03 -6.26 31.39
C LYS A 291 -29.62 -5.28 30.38
N PRO A 292 -30.88 -4.86 30.53
CA PRO A 292 -31.51 -3.89 29.64
C PRO A 292 -30.70 -2.60 29.54
N VAL A 293 -30.57 -2.07 28.33
CA VAL A 293 -29.90 -0.79 28.08
C VAL A 293 -30.86 0.33 28.46
N ILE A 294 -30.49 1.11 29.48
CA ILE A 294 -31.25 2.29 29.96
C ILE A 294 -30.60 3.62 29.55
N ARG A 295 -29.59 3.58 28.67
CA ARG A 295 -28.90 4.76 28.13
C ARG A 295 -29.88 5.64 27.36
N LYS A 296 -29.79 6.96 27.57
CA LYS A 296 -30.58 7.96 26.84
C LYS A 296 -29.80 8.51 25.64
N ASP A 297 -30.18 8.07 24.44
CA ASP A 297 -29.62 8.59 23.19
C ASP A 297 -30.44 9.81 22.73
N TYR A 298 -29.89 11.00 22.91
CA TYR A 298 -30.51 12.26 22.50
C TYR A 298 -30.43 12.43 20.97
N PRO A 299 -31.39 13.16 20.37
CA PRO A 299 -31.31 13.54 18.96
C PRO A 299 -30.08 14.41 18.70
N ASP A 300 -29.66 14.42 17.44
CA ASP A 300 -28.52 15.19 16.99
C ASP A 300 -28.84 16.69 17.04
N ARG A 301 -27.85 17.51 17.43
CA ARG A 301 -27.95 18.97 17.35
C ARG A 301 -27.20 19.47 16.13
N ILE A 302 -27.88 20.23 15.29
CA ILE A 302 -27.39 20.65 13.98
C ILE A 302 -27.32 22.17 13.97
N TYR A 303 -26.16 22.69 13.60
CA TYR A 303 -25.83 24.10 13.58
C TYR A 303 -25.50 24.56 12.16
N ARG A 304 -25.65 25.86 11.92
CA ARG A 304 -25.32 26.44 10.63
C ARG A 304 -23.80 26.48 10.43
N THR A 305 -23.07 26.99 11.43
CA THR A 305 -21.61 27.18 11.36
C THR A 305 -20.86 26.27 12.32
N SER A 306 -19.61 25.97 11.99
CA SER A 306 -18.72 25.18 12.86
C SER A 306 -18.48 25.90 14.19
N LYS A 307 -18.42 27.23 14.17
CA LYS A 307 -18.20 28.05 15.37
C LYS A 307 -19.33 27.91 16.39
N GLU A 308 -20.59 27.92 15.92
CA GLU A 308 -21.77 27.70 16.76
C GLU A 308 -21.77 26.29 17.36
N LYS A 309 -21.46 25.28 16.53
CA LYS A 309 -21.32 23.87 16.96
C LYS A 309 -20.30 23.74 18.10
N TRP A 310 -19.09 24.26 17.94
CA TRP A 310 -18.03 24.18 18.94
C TRP A 310 -18.37 24.92 20.23
N LYS A 311 -19.07 26.05 20.13
CA LYS A 311 -19.56 26.78 21.31
C LYS A 311 -20.56 25.93 22.08
N ALA A 312 -21.55 25.33 21.40
CA ALA A 312 -22.57 24.51 22.02
C ALA A 312 -22.00 23.23 22.66
N ILE A 313 -21.03 22.58 22.01
CA ILE A 313 -20.30 21.44 22.58
C ILE A 313 -19.61 21.85 23.89
N ALA A 314 -18.89 22.98 23.88
CA ALA A 314 -18.19 23.46 25.08
C ALA A 314 -19.16 23.85 26.20
N ASP A 315 -20.31 24.44 25.87
CA ASP A 315 -21.36 24.80 26.84
C ASP A 315 -21.95 23.54 27.52
N GLU A 316 -22.21 22.46 26.75
CA GLU A 316 -22.71 21.19 27.31
C GLU A 316 -21.65 20.48 28.18
N ILE A 317 -20.39 20.47 27.76
CA ILE A 317 -19.29 19.92 28.58
C ILE A 317 -19.18 20.68 29.90
N GLU A 318 -19.28 22.01 29.88
CA GLU A 318 -19.21 22.84 31.06
C GLU A 318 -20.39 22.57 32.02
N GLU A 319 -21.61 22.43 31.48
CA GLU A 319 -22.79 22.10 32.28
C GLU A 319 -22.66 20.73 32.96
N CYS A 320 -22.21 19.71 32.23
CA CYS A 320 -21.98 18.38 32.77
C CYS A 320 -20.86 18.40 33.83
N HIS A 321 -19.76 19.09 33.56
CA HIS A 321 -18.64 19.20 34.47
C HIS A 321 -19.02 19.91 35.78
N LYS A 322 -19.81 20.99 35.72
CA LYS A 322 -20.35 21.68 36.91
C LYS A 322 -21.24 20.78 37.77
N LYS A 323 -22.02 19.88 37.15
CA LYS A 323 -22.80 18.86 37.86
C LYS A 323 -21.93 17.72 38.43
N GLY A 324 -20.69 17.60 37.97
CA GLY A 324 -19.78 16.50 38.29
C GLY A 324 -20.01 15.25 37.43
N GLN A 325 -20.80 15.34 36.37
CA GLN A 325 -21.04 14.22 35.46
C GLN A 325 -19.82 14.01 34.56
N PRO A 326 -19.30 12.77 34.41
CA PRO A 326 -18.19 12.51 33.51
C PRO A 326 -18.60 12.62 32.04
N VAL A 327 -17.70 13.16 31.23
CA VAL A 327 -17.91 13.39 29.79
C VAL A 327 -16.79 12.76 28.97
N LEU A 328 -17.17 11.98 27.96
CA LEU A 328 -16.27 11.50 26.91
C LEU A 328 -16.67 12.14 25.59
N VAL A 329 -15.74 12.88 24.98
CA VAL A 329 -15.94 13.57 23.71
C VAL A 329 -15.19 12.83 22.61
N GLY A 330 -15.90 12.39 21.57
CA GLY A 330 -15.29 11.78 20.38
C GLY A 330 -15.18 12.79 19.24
N THR A 331 -13.96 13.02 18.75
CA THR A 331 -13.67 13.84 17.55
C THR A 331 -13.16 12.97 16.41
N ILE A 332 -13.25 13.42 15.16
CA ILE A 332 -12.76 12.61 14.02
C ILE A 332 -11.26 12.75 13.75
N SER A 333 -10.65 13.90 14.08
CA SER A 333 -9.23 14.21 13.82
C SER A 333 -8.52 14.78 15.05
N VAL A 334 -7.19 14.68 15.04
CA VAL A 334 -6.32 15.19 16.13
C VAL A 334 -6.44 16.72 16.20
N GLU A 335 -6.49 17.39 15.06
CA GLU A 335 -6.66 18.84 14.96
C GLU A 335 -7.94 19.30 15.69
N LYS A 336 -9.05 18.60 15.48
CA LYS A 336 -10.33 18.89 16.15
C LYS A 336 -10.25 18.62 17.65
N SER A 337 -9.52 17.58 18.09
CA SER A 337 -9.26 17.34 19.51
C SER A 337 -8.48 18.50 20.15
N GLU A 338 -7.43 18.97 19.49
CA GLU A 338 -6.59 20.08 19.97
C GLU A 338 -7.34 21.42 19.97
N LEU A 339 -8.21 21.66 18.98
CA LEU A 339 -9.09 22.82 18.93
C LEU A 339 -10.01 22.84 20.16
N LEU A 340 -10.70 21.73 20.43
CA LEU A 340 -11.59 21.62 21.59
C LEU A 340 -10.82 21.76 22.91
N SER A 341 -9.64 21.15 23.00
CA SER A 341 -8.74 21.28 24.15
C SER A 341 -8.40 22.74 24.45
N LYS A 342 -8.05 23.54 23.43
CA LYS A 342 -7.80 24.99 23.58
C LYS A 342 -9.05 25.73 24.07
N VAL A 343 -10.23 25.39 23.58
CA VAL A 343 -11.50 26.00 24.02
C VAL A 343 -11.79 25.68 25.49
N LEU A 344 -11.62 24.42 25.91
CA LEU A 344 -11.85 24.00 27.30
C LEU A 344 -10.81 24.58 28.27
N LYS A 345 -9.54 24.70 27.86
CA LYS A 345 -8.50 25.39 28.67
C LYS A 345 -8.88 26.83 28.96
N LYS A 346 -9.41 27.56 27.97
CA LYS A 346 -9.88 28.95 28.16
C LYS A 346 -11.04 29.05 29.16
N ARG A 347 -11.83 27.99 29.31
CA ARG A 347 -12.94 27.90 30.28
C ARG A 347 -12.53 27.33 31.64
N GLY A 348 -11.24 27.01 31.85
CA GLY A 348 -10.74 26.47 33.11
C GLY A 348 -11.13 25.01 33.40
N ILE A 349 -11.59 24.27 32.39
CA ILE A 349 -12.00 22.87 32.55
C ILE A 349 -10.79 21.96 32.37
N LYS A 350 -10.45 21.20 33.42
CA LYS A 350 -9.41 20.16 33.35
C LYS A 350 -9.91 18.99 32.50
N HIS A 351 -9.09 18.57 31.54
CA HIS A 351 -9.43 17.47 30.63
C HIS A 351 -8.17 16.74 30.15
N GLU A 352 -8.36 15.50 29.75
CA GLU A 352 -7.33 14.65 29.14
C GLU A 352 -7.61 14.48 27.64
N VAL A 353 -6.55 14.40 26.82
CA VAL A 353 -6.65 14.23 25.37
C VAL A 353 -5.95 12.95 24.93
N LEU A 354 -6.66 12.12 24.16
CA LEU A 354 -6.21 10.82 23.69
C LEU A 354 -6.07 10.84 22.18
N ASN A 355 -4.83 10.91 21.73
CA ASN A 355 -4.49 11.07 20.31
C ASN A 355 -4.05 9.74 19.65
N ALA A 356 -4.39 8.56 20.21
CA ALA A 356 -4.05 7.22 19.70
C ALA A 356 -2.54 7.02 19.39
N LYS A 357 -1.66 7.53 20.25
CA LYS A 357 -0.18 7.43 20.17
C LYS A 357 0.41 6.39 21.13
N TYR A 358 -0.17 6.21 22.32
CA TYR A 358 0.41 5.36 23.37
C TYR A 358 -0.68 4.52 24.05
N HIS A 359 -0.92 3.32 23.52
CA HIS A 359 -2.05 2.48 23.94
C HIS A 359 -2.11 2.20 25.46
N GLU A 360 -0.96 1.93 26.11
CA GLU A 360 -0.94 1.66 27.56
C GLU A 360 -1.35 2.87 28.41
N LYS A 361 -0.81 4.05 28.08
CA LYS A 361 -1.16 5.30 28.79
C LYS A 361 -2.60 5.68 28.53
N GLU A 362 -3.08 5.48 27.31
CA GLU A 362 -4.47 5.76 26.94
C GLU A 362 -5.46 4.85 27.69
N ALA A 363 -5.13 3.57 27.86
CA ALA A 363 -5.94 2.65 28.65
C ALA A 363 -6.05 3.11 30.11
N GLN A 364 -4.96 3.59 30.71
CA GLN A 364 -4.96 4.12 32.08
C GLN A 364 -5.82 5.37 32.22
N ILE A 365 -5.78 6.27 31.25
CA ILE A 365 -6.60 7.49 31.25
C ILE A 365 -8.08 7.13 31.05
N ILE A 366 -8.40 6.25 30.11
CA ILE A 366 -9.77 5.83 29.81
C ILE A 366 -10.41 5.08 30.98
N ALA A 367 -9.63 4.25 31.69
CA ALA A 367 -10.14 3.56 32.88
C ALA A 367 -10.66 4.53 33.95
N LYS A 368 -10.11 5.75 34.01
CA LYS A 368 -10.51 6.83 34.92
C LYS A 368 -11.54 7.81 34.33
N ALA A 369 -11.90 7.65 33.05
CA ALA A 369 -12.83 8.56 32.37
C ALA A 369 -14.25 8.53 32.95
N GLY A 370 -14.60 7.51 33.74
CA GLY A 370 -15.88 7.40 34.44
C GLY A 370 -15.91 7.97 35.85
N GLU A 371 -14.83 8.61 36.32
CA GLU A 371 -14.76 9.27 37.63
C GLU A 371 -15.53 10.60 37.64
N LYS A 372 -16.01 11.02 38.83
CA LYS A 372 -16.80 12.25 38.98
C LYS A 372 -16.03 13.47 38.47
N GLY A 373 -16.64 14.21 37.55
CA GLY A 373 -16.08 15.42 36.93
C GLY A 373 -15.00 15.17 35.88
N ALA A 374 -14.70 13.92 35.52
CA ALA A 374 -13.71 13.61 34.48
C ALA A 374 -14.19 14.11 33.10
N VAL A 375 -13.30 14.76 32.35
CA VAL A 375 -13.53 15.16 30.95
C VAL A 375 -12.41 14.58 30.10
N THR A 376 -12.79 13.73 29.15
CA THR A 376 -11.83 13.03 28.28
C THR A 376 -12.18 13.31 26.83
N ILE A 377 -11.21 13.75 26.03
CA ILE A 377 -11.33 13.93 24.59
C ILE A 377 -10.61 12.76 23.92
N ALA A 378 -11.31 12.01 23.09
CA ALA A 378 -10.78 10.90 22.33
C ALA A 378 -10.81 11.22 20.83
N THR A 379 -9.64 11.20 20.20
CA THR A 379 -9.55 11.24 18.74
C THR A 379 -9.96 9.87 18.18
N ASN A 380 -10.98 9.89 17.33
CA ASN A 380 -11.56 8.74 16.67
C ASN A 380 -11.90 7.63 17.69
N MET A 381 -11.25 6.47 17.59
CA MET A 381 -11.46 5.33 18.47
C MET A 381 -10.40 5.18 19.58
N ALA A 382 -9.66 6.23 19.93
CA ALA A 382 -8.64 6.15 20.98
C ALA A 382 -9.19 5.52 22.28
N GLY A 383 -8.40 4.63 22.90
CA GLY A 383 -8.86 3.90 24.09
C GLY A 383 -9.84 2.74 23.82
N ARG A 384 -9.94 2.24 22.58
CA ARG A 384 -10.72 1.03 22.27
C ARG A 384 -10.24 -0.18 23.08
N GLY A 385 -11.19 -1.04 23.44
CA GLY A 385 -10.93 -2.25 24.23
C GLY A 385 -10.84 -2.02 25.74
N THR A 386 -10.71 -0.77 26.21
CA THR A 386 -10.74 -0.47 27.64
C THR A 386 -12.18 -0.17 28.10
N ASP A 387 -12.58 -0.80 29.20
CA ASP A 387 -13.88 -0.60 29.84
C ASP A 387 -13.88 0.67 30.70
N ILE A 388 -14.97 1.45 30.63
CA ILE A 388 -15.15 2.67 31.42
C ILE A 388 -16.16 2.34 32.51
N LYS A 389 -15.67 2.18 33.74
CA LYS A 389 -16.51 1.95 34.91
C LYS A 389 -16.92 3.27 35.54
N LEU A 390 -18.17 3.36 35.97
CA LEU A 390 -18.66 4.54 36.68
C LEU A 390 -18.08 4.58 38.10
N GLY A 391 -17.51 5.71 38.50
CA GLY A 391 -17.04 5.96 39.85
C GLY A 391 -18.19 6.13 40.86
N GLU A 392 -17.84 6.25 42.14
CA GLU A 392 -18.83 6.48 43.20
C GLU A 392 -19.63 7.77 42.98
N GLY A 393 -20.95 7.70 43.15
CA GLY A 393 -21.86 8.85 43.00
C GLY A 393 -22.17 9.25 41.55
N VAL A 394 -21.59 8.58 40.54
CA VAL A 394 -21.78 8.94 39.12
C VAL A 394 -23.10 8.41 38.56
N ARG A 395 -23.62 7.31 39.10
CA ARG A 395 -24.89 6.71 38.64
C ARG A 395 -26.06 7.66 38.90
N GLU A 396 -26.04 8.34 40.04
CA GLU A 396 -27.02 9.34 40.47
C GLU A 396 -26.94 10.63 39.62
N LEU A 397 -25.76 10.92 39.05
CA LEU A 397 -25.53 12.07 38.15
C LEU A 397 -25.98 11.79 36.70
N GLY A 398 -26.56 10.63 36.43
CA GLY A 398 -27.02 10.23 35.09
C GLY A 398 -25.99 9.42 34.29
N GLY A 399 -24.87 9.02 34.91
CA GLY A 399 -23.85 8.17 34.30
C GLY A 399 -22.92 8.91 33.33
N LEU A 400 -22.18 8.14 32.51
CA LEU A 400 -21.26 8.70 31.52
C LEU A 400 -22.02 9.38 30.38
N HIS A 401 -21.68 10.65 30.10
CA HIS A 401 -22.21 11.40 28.98
C HIS A 401 -21.25 11.34 27.78
N ILE A 402 -21.77 10.93 26.62
CA ILE A 402 -21.01 10.84 25.37
C ILE A 402 -21.38 12.00 24.45
N ILE A 403 -20.36 12.71 23.96
CA ILE A 403 -20.53 13.76 22.95
C ILE A 403 -19.78 13.37 21.69
N GLY A 404 -20.49 13.15 20.59
CA GLY A 404 -19.89 13.09 19.26
C GLY A 404 -19.83 14.48 18.67
N THR A 405 -18.64 14.98 18.34
CA THR A 405 -18.53 16.34 17.79
C THR A 405 -19.03 16.43 16.35
N GLU A 406 -19.07 15.29 15.67
CA GLU A 406 -19.46 15.08 14.27
C GLU A 406 -19.97 13.65 14.07
N ARG A 407 -20.57 13.39 12.91
CA ARG A 407 -20.94 12.04 12.45
C ARG A 407 -19.84 11.48 11.57
N HIS A 408 -19.49 10.21 11.76
CA HIS A 408 -18.62 9.50 10.83
C HIS A 408 -19.38 9.11 9.56
N GLU A 409 -18.64 8.79 8.50
CA GLU A 409 -19.20 8.22 7.28
C GLU A 409 -20.01 6.94 7.55
N ALA A 410 -19.52 6.13 8.49
CA ALA A 410 -20.13 4.87 8.88
C ALA A 410 -20.79 4.95 10.26
N ARG A 411 -22.07 4.56 10.31
CA ARG A 411 -22.90 4.51 11.52
C ARG A 411 -22.34 3.59 12.58
N ARG A 412 -21.64 2.51 12.18
CA ARG A 412 -21.00 1.58 13.13
C ARG A 412 -20.03 2.30 14.06
N ILE A 413 -19.26 3.27 13.55
CA ILE A 413 -18.25 4.01 14.32
C ILE A 413 -18.92 4.94 15.33
N ASP A 414 -19.98 5.63 14.90
CA ASP A 414 -20.81 6.44 15.80
C ASP A 414 -21.44 5.58 16.92
N ASN A 415 -21.94 4.39 16.56
CA ASN A 415 -22.54 3.47 17.53
C ASN A 415 -21.50 2.87 18.50
N GLN A 416 -20.25 2.68 18.06
CA GLN A 416 -19.14 2.30 18.94
C GLN A 416 -18.83 3.41 19.97
N LEU A 417 -18.88 4.67 19.56
CA LEU A 417 -18.74 5.81 20.48
C LEU A 417 -19.89 5.85 21.48
N ARG A 418 -21.15 5.70 21.02
CA ARG A 418 -22.33 5.59 21.92
C ARG A 418 -22.21 4.44 22.91
N GLY A 419 -21.73 3.28 22.43
CA GLY A 419 -21.52 2.06 23.23
C GLY A 419 -20.46 2.18 24.33
N ARG A 420 -19.78 3.33 24.44
CA ARG A 420 -18.91 3.64 25.58
C ARG A 420 -19.70 3.91 26.86
N SER A 421 -20.95 4.39 26.78
CA SER A 421 -21.82 4.58 27.95
C SER A 421 -22.97 3.57 27.99
N GLY A 422 -23.59 3.43 29.17
CA GLY A 422 -24.72 2.54 29.40
C GLY A 422 -24.37 1.04 29.48
N ARG A 423 -23.14 0.72 29.90
CA ARG A 423 -22.65 -0.67 29.97
C ARG A 423 -23.32 -1.43 31.11
N GLN A 424 -23.64 -2.71 30.89
CA GLN A 424 -24.27 -3.58 31.90
C GLN A 424 -25.50 -2.94 32.60
N GLY A 425 -26.32 -2.20 31.83
CA GLY A 425 -27.52 -1.53 32.33
C GLY A 425 -27.24 -0.31 33.21
N ASP A 426 -26.03 0.24 33.17
CA ASP A 426 -25.75 1.52 33.82
C ASP A 426 -26.50 2.68 33.15
N PRO A 427 -26.79 3.76 33.91
CA PRO A 427 -27.27 4.99 33.32
C PRO A 427 -26.17 5.61 32.45
N GLY A 428 -26.60 6.40 31.49
CA GLY A 428 -25.70 7.14 30.61
C GLY A 428 -26.50 7.89 29.57
N SER A 429 -25.82 8.74 28.82
CA SER A 429 -26.44 9.44 27.71
C SER A 429 -25.47 9.64 26.56
N SER A 430 -26.01 9.88 25.37
CA SER A 430 -25.21 10.25 24.20
C SER A 430 -25.89 11.37 23.41
N ARG A 431 -25.10 12.24 22.80
CA ARG A 431 -25.56 13.27 21.87
C ARG A 431 -24.51 13.50 20.78
N PHE A 432 -24.96 13.74 19.56
CA PHE A 432 -24.08 14.13 18.45
C PHE A 432 -24.35 15.57 18.04
N TYR A 433 -23.31 16.21 17.56
CA TYR A 433 -23.31 17.56 17.03
C TYR A 433 -22.92 17.52 15.56
N LEU A 434 -23.55 18.38 14.75
CA LEU A 434 -23.22 18.56 13.34
C LEU A 434 -23.24 20.04 12.96
N SER A 435 -22.47 20.39 11.95
CA SER A 435 -22.57 21.66 11.23
C SER A 435 -22.83 21.40 9.74
N LEU A 436 -23.52 22.33 9.07
CA LEU A 436 -23.62 22.32 7.60
C LEU A 436 -22.25 22.44 6.91
N GLU A 437 -21.24 22.93 7.61
CA GLU A 437 -19.85 23.06 7.12
C GLU A 437 -19.02 21.77 7.31
N ASP A 438 -19.55 20.75 7.99
CA ASP A 438 -18.83 19.50 8.26
C ASP A 438 -18.66 18.66 6.98
N ASP A 439 -17.61 17.85 6.93
CA ASP A 439 -17.21 17.09 5.74
C ASP A 439 -18.34 16.19 5.22
N LEU A 440 -19.05 15.51 6.13
CA LEU A 440 -20.22 14.71 5.79
C LEU A 440 -21.31 15.55 5.11
N MET A 441 -21.54 16.79 5.55
CA MET A 441 -22.60 17.64 5.00
C MET A 441 -22.23 18.27 3.65
N ARG A 442 -20.94 18.59 3.44
CA ARG A 442 -20.42 19.11 2.16
C ARG A 442 -20.66 18.15 1.01
N LEU A 443 -20.49 16.85 1.25
CA LEU A 443 -20.69 15.80 0.26
C LEU A 443 -22.13 15.72 -0.29
N PHE A 444 -23.12 16.34 0.39
CA PHE A 444 -24.55 16.24 0.03
C PHE A 444 -25.21 17.57 -0.34
N GLY A 445 -24.44 18.56 -0.77
CA GLY A 445 -24.98 19.82 -1.30
C GLY A 445 -25.53 20.74 -0.20
N SER A 446 -24.70 20.98 0.83
CA SER A 446 -24.93 21.92 1.93
C SER A 446 -25.46 23.28 1.47
N ASP A 447 -25.08 23.74 0.27
CA ASP A 447 -25.44 25.06 -0.25
C ASP A 447 -26.94 25.20 -0.54
N LYS A 448 -27.60 24.13 -0.99
CA LYS A 448 -29.05 24.15 -1.23
C LYS A 448 -29.84 24.21 0.08
N ILE A 449 -29.35 23.49 1.10
CA ILE A 449 -29.97 23.43 2.43
C ILE A 449 -29.72 24.75 3.18
N SER A 450 -28.49 25.25 3.14
CA SER A 450 -28.08 26.53 3.72
C SER A 450 -28.85 27.70 3.11
N GLY A 451 -29.02 27.73 1.77
CA GLY A 451 -29.79 28.76 1.07
C GLY A 451 -31.29 28.74 1.39
N LEU A 452 -31.87 27.56 1.63
CA LEU A 452 -33.26 27.42 2.11
C LEU A 452 -33.41 27.95 3.55
N MET A 453 -32.42 27.68 4.41
CA MET A 453 -32.43 28.09 5.82
C MET A 453 -32.26 29.60 6.02
N LEU A 454 -31.42 30.25 5.20
CA LEU A 454 -31.30 31.71 5.19
C LEU A 454 -32.64 32.40 4.85
N LYS A 455 -33.43 31.79 3.95
CA LYS A 455 -34.78 32.28 3.62
C LYS A 455 -35.82 32.02 4.72
N MET A 456 -35.56 31.08 5.63
CA MET A 456 -36.44 30.76 6.75
C MET A 456 -36.18 31.60 8.02
N GLY A 457 -35.17 32.49 8.00
CA GLY A 457 -34.96 33.46 9.08
C GLY A 457 -34.44 32.87 10.40
N MET A 458 -33.68 31.78 10.36
CA MET A 458 -33.09 31.19 11.58
C MET A 458 -32.05 32.13 12.22
N GLU A 459 -32.16 32.31 13.54
CA GLU A 459 -31.24 33.13 14.34
C GLU A 459 -29.90 32.42 14.60
N GLU A 460 -28.83 33.20 14.80
CA GLU A 460 -27.50 32.66 15.09
C GLU A 460 -27.48 31.86 16.40
N GLY A 461 -27.00 30.61 16.35
CA GLY A 461 -26.87 29.73 17.51
C GLY A 461 -28.11 28.90 17.86
N GLN A 462 -29.19 29.00 17.08
CA GLN A 462 -30.37 28.15 17.25
C GLN A 462 -30.14 26.74 16.67
N ASN A 463 -30.48 25.71 17.44
CA ASN A 463 -30.42 24.32 16.99
C ASN A 463 -31.50 24.05 15.93
N ILE A 464 -31.14 23.36 14.84
CA ILE A 464 -32.08 22.92 13.82
C ILE A 464 -32.74 21.60 14.27
N ASP A 465 -33.88 21.71 14.95
CA ASP A 465 -34.70 20.55 15.33
C ASP A 465 -35.71 20.21 14.22
N SER A 466 -35.24 19.46 13.21
CA SER A 466 -36.11 18.95 12.14
C SER A 466 -35.93 17.44 11.93
N PRO A 467 -37.02 16.64 12.07
CA PRO A 467 -37.01 15.21 11.73
C PRO A 467 -36.60 14.93 10.28
N LEU A 468 -36.91 15.86 9.36
CA LEU A 468 -36.56 15.74 7.94
C LEU A 468 -35.04 15.82 7.74
N VAL A 469 -34.36 16.71 8.46
CA VAL A 469 -32.89 16.85 8.38
C VAL A 469 -32.20 15.63 9.01
N THR A 470 -32.71 15.13 10.15
CA THR A 470 -32.19 13.91 10.78
C THR A 470 -32.31 12.69 9.84
N LYS A 471 -33.46 12.54 9.16
CA LYS A 471 -33.66 11.47 8.16
C LYS A 471 -32.74 11.64 6.95
N ALA A 472 -32.48 12.88 6.52
CA ALA A 472 -31.56 13.16 5.43
C ALA A 472 -30.12 12.75 5.78
N ILE A 473 -29.62 13.08 6.98
CA ILE A 473 -28.29 12.66 7.47
C ILE A 473 -28.18 11.14 7.53
N SER A 474 -29.17 10.47 8.11
CA SER A 474 -29.21 9.01 8.15
C SER A 474 -29.15 8.42 6.74
N SER A 475 -29.98 8.92 5.82
CA SER A 475 -29.98 8.47 4.42
C SER A 475 -28.66 8.73 3.70
N ALA A 476 -27.98 9.84 4.04
CA ALA A 476 -26.66 10.18 3.52
C ALA A 476 -25.61 9.15 3.99
N GLN A 477 -25.53 8.86 5.29
CA GLN A 477 -24.62 7.84 5.82
C GLN A 477 -24.82 6.48 5.14
N LYS A 478 -26.09 6.04 4.96
CA LYS A 478 -26.37 4.76 4.27
C LYS A 478 -25.89 4.75 2.81
N ARG A 479 -25.95 5.88 2.11
CA ARG A 479 -25.41 6.00 0.75
C ARG A 479 -23.89 5.94 0.74
N VAL A 480 -23.22 6.59 1.70
CA VAL A 480 -21.75 6.51 1.83
C VAL A 480 -21.31 5.09 2.16
N GLU A 481 -22.00 4.42 3.09
CA GLU A 481 -21.76 3.02 3.43
C GLU A 481 -21.89 2.11 2.20
N ASN A 482 -23.00 2.21 1.46
CA ASN A 482 -23.21 1.44 0.23
C ASN A 482 -22.14 1.74 -0.83
N ARG A 483 -21.78 3.01 -1.02
CA ARG A 483 -20.71 3.40 -1.96
C ARG A 483 -19.37 2.77 -1.55
N ASN A 484 -19.03 2.85 -0.26
CA ASN A 484 -17.80 2.26 0.27
C ASN A 484 -17.81 0.73 0.17
N PHE A 485 -18.97 0.09 0.35
CA PHE A 485 -19.16 -1.34 0.13
C PHE A 485 -18.93 -1.74 -1.33
N GLU A 486 -19.51 -1.02 -2.30
CA GLU A 486 -19.27 -1.31 -3.72
C GLU A 486 -17.81 -1.12 -4.12
N ILE A 487 -17.13 -0.08 -3.60
CA ILE A 487 -15.68 0.11 -3.80
C ILE A 487 -14.90 -1.09 -3.25
N ARG A 488 -15.22 -1.56 -2.03
CA ARG A 488 -14.56 -2.72 -1.41
C ARG A 488 -14.80 -3.99 -2.20
N LYS A 489 -16.05 -4.21 -2.66
CA LYS A 489 -16.42 -5.35 -3.50
C LYS A 489 -15.65 -5.35 -4.81
N GLN A 490 -15.52 -4.21 -5.47
CA GLN A 490 -14.76 -4.09 -6.71
C GLN A 490 -13.26 -4.37 -6.48
N LEU A 491 -12.66 -3.83 -5.42
CA LEU A 491 -11.27 -4.11 -5.06
C LEU A 491 -11.04 -5.60 -4.76
N LEU A 492 -11.97 -6.24 -4.04
CA LEU A 492 -11.91 -7.68 -3.76
C LEU A 492 -11.88 -8.52 -5.04
N GLU A 493 -12.56 -8.11 -6.11
CA GLU A 493 -12.52 -8.81 -7.39
C GLU A 493 -11.14 -8.78 -8.05
N TYR A 494 -10.42 -7.65 -7.96
CA TYR A 494 -9.02 -7.56 -8.42
C TYR A 494 -8.13 -8.46 -7.55
N ASP A 495 -8.31 -8.41 -6.23
CA ASP A 495 -7.52 -9.20 -5.29
C ASP A 495 -7.78 -10.71 -5.42
N ASN A 496 -8.99 -11.12 -5.80
CA ASN A 496 -9.33 -12.53 -6.04
C ASN A 496 -8.50 -13.12 -7.19
N VAL A 497 -8.27 -12.37 -8.27
CA VAL A 497 -7.42 -12.81 -9.39
C VAL A 497 -6.00 -13.09 -8.88
N MET A 498 -5.42 -12.15 -8.13
CA MET A 498 -4.10 -12.32 -7.53
C MET A 498 -4.06 -13.47 -6.53
N ASN A 499 -5.14 -13.67 -5.77
CA ASN A 499 -5.25 -14.74 -4.80
C ASN A 499 -5.26 -16.13 -5.45
N ASP A 500 -5.97 -16.29 -6.57
CA ASP A 500 -6.04 -17.55 -7.30
C ASP A 500 -4.68 -17.90 -7.91
N GLN A 501 -4.02 -16.91 -8.53
CA GLN A 501 -2.65 -17.06 -9.03
C GLN A 501 -1.67 -17.41 -7.91
N ARG A 502 -1.75 -16.72 -6.76
CA ARG A 502 -0.92 -17.01 -5.58
C ARG A 502 -1.15 -18.42 -5.07
N ASN A 503 -2.38 -18.89 -5.01
CA ASN A 503 -2.70 -20.24 -4.53
C ASN A 503 -2.07 -21.31 -5.41
N TYR A 504 -2.14 -21.13 -6.75
CA TYR A 504 -1.47 -22.03 -7.70
C TYR A 504 0.05 -22.03 -7.51
N ILE A 505 0.69 -20.84 -7.52
CA ILE A 505 2.15 -20.72 -7.38
C ILE A 505 2.62 -21.27 -6.03
N TYR A 506 1.87 -21.03 -4.96
CA TYR A 506 2.23 -21.52 -3.63
C TYR A 506 2.02 -23.03 -3.52
N SER A 507 1.07 -23.62 -4.26
CA SER A 507 0.97 -25.08 -4.38
C SER A 507 2.21 -25.65 -5.07
N LYS A 508 2.54 -25.12 -6.24
CA LYS A 508 3.73 -25.55 -7.00
C LYS A 508 5.02 -25.38 -6.21
N ARG A 509 5.17 -24.25 -5.51
CA ARG A 509 6.31 -24.01 -4.62
C ARG A 509 6.38 -25.03 -3.49
N ARG A 510 5.24 -25.42 -2.89
CA ARG A 510 5.20 -26.45 -1.84
C ARG A 510 5.57 -27.83 -2.37
N GLU A 511 5.19 -28.15 -3.60
CA GLU A 511 5.57 -29.42 -4.24
C GLU A 511 7.09 -29.57 -4.32
N PHE A 512 7.83 -28.49 -4.62
CA PHE A 512 9.30 -28.51 -4.66
C PHE A 512 10.01 -28.31 -3.31
N LEU A 513 9.29 -28.02 -2.21
CA LEU A 513 9.94 -27.88 -0.89
C LEU A 513 10.46 -29.21 -0.34
N ASP A 514 9.77 -30.30 -0.67
CA ASP A 514 10.15 -31.66 -0.28
C ASP A 514 11.04 -32.31 -1.36
N ASP A 515 12.06 -33.05 -0.91
CA ASP A 515 13.03 -33.73 -1.76
C ASP A 515 12.49 -35.06 -2.31
N GLU A 516 11.39 -35.58 -1.76
CA GLU A 516 10.75 -36.81 -2.23
C GLU A 516 10.27 -36.69 -3.69
N LYS A 517 10.50 -37.75 -4.50
CA LYS A 517 10.00 -37.88 -5.87
C LYS A 517 10.39 -36.71 -6.80
N MET A 518 11.59 -36.15 -6.65
CA MET A 518 12.07 -35.03 -7.47
C MET A 518 12.09 -35.34 -8.97
N GLU A 519 12.42 -36.58 -9.35
CA GLU A 519 12.35 -37.02 -10.75
C GLU A 519 10.94 -36.88 -11.34
N GLU A 520 9.92 -37.38 -10.64
CA GLU A 520 8.52 -37.27 -11.06
C GLU A 520 8.13 -35.80 -11.25
N LYS A 521 8.46 -34.93 -10.28
CA LYS A 521 8.14 -33.50 -10.33
C LYS A 521 8.78 -32.78 -11.52
N ILE A 522 10.02 -33.13 -11.87
CA ILE A 522 10.72 -32.53 -13.01
C ILE A 522 10.14 -33.04 -14.32
N LEU A 523 9.85 -34.34 -14.41
CA LEU A 523 9.22 -34.93 -15.60
C LEU A 523 7.83 -34.35 -15.84
N ASP A 524 7.03 -34.16 -14.79
CA ASP A 524 5.72 -33.50 -14.86
C ASP A 524 5.87 -32.05 -15.36
N THR A 525 6.89 -31.32 -14.88
CA THR A 525 7.18 -29.96 -15.35
C THR A 525 7.56 -29.92 -16.84
N ILE A 526 8.31 -30.91 -17.32
CA ILE A 526 8.67 -31.05 -18.74
C ILE A 526 7.44 -31.41 -19.57
N ASP A 527 6.60 -32.30 -19.07
CA ASP A 527 5.36 -32.70 -19.75
C ASP A 527 4.40 -31.52 -19.91
N GLU A 528 4.26 -30.69 -18.87
CA GLU A 528 3.51 -29.42 -18.94
C GLU A 528 4.10 -28.47 -20.02
N LEU A 529 5.43 -28.38 -20.15
CA LEU A 529 6.04 -27.56 -21.21
C LEU A 529 5.75 -28.09 -22.61
N ILE A 530 5.76 -29.42 -22.78
CA ILE A 530 5.43 -30.06 -24.06
C ILE A 530 3.97 -29.74 -24.43
N ASP A 531 3.06 -29.79 -23.45
CA ASP A 531 1.66 -29.41 -23.66
C ASP A 531 1.51 -27.94 -24.09
N LEU A 532 2.14 -27.02 -23.38
CA LEU A 532 2.14 -25.61 -23.75
C LEU A 532 2.71 -25.38 -25.16
N LYS A 533 3.74 -26.14 -25.54
CA LYS A 533 4.33 -26.02 -26.88
C LYS A 533 3.42 -26.56 -27.98
N PHE A 534 2.70 -27.66 -27.72
CA PHE A 534 1.72 -28.20 -28.65
C PHE A 534 0.52 -27.26 -28.82
N GLU A 535 0.09 -26.59 -27.75
CA GLU A 535 -0.96 -25.56 -27.83
C GLU A 535 -0.52 -24.34 -28.64
N GLU A 536 0.69 -23.83 -28.40
CA GLU A 536 1.27 -22.69 -29.13
C GLU A 536 1.36 -22.94 -30.65
N MET A 537 1.65 -24.17 -31.04
CA MET A 537 1.75 -24.57 -32.45
C MET A 537 0.41 -25.05 -33.04
N GLU A 538 -0.70 -24.86 -32.33
CA GLU A 538 -2.06 -25.26 -32.71
C GLU A 538 -2.13 -26.71 -33.21
N VAL A 539 -1.40 -27.61 -32.54
CA VAL A 539 -1.30 -29.02 -32.92
C VAL A 539 -2.60 -29.74 -32.57
N SER A 540 -3.61 -29.53 -33.41
CA SER A 540 -4.95 -30.13 -33.35
C SER A 540 -5.12 -31.32 -34.30
N LYS A 541 -4.18 -31.51 -35.23
CA LYS A 541 -4.20 -32.63 -36.18
C LYS A 541 -3.70 -33.91 -35.51
N SER A 542 -4.36 -35.02 -35.82
CA SER A 542 -3.89 -36.38 -35.52
C SER A 542 -2.51 -36.70 -36.13
N SER A 543 -2.05 -35.88 -37.08
CA SER A 543 -0.72 -35.95 -37.72
C SER A 543 0.00 -34.60 -37.70
N ILE A 544 1.23 -34.60 -37.19
CA ILE A 544 2.18 -33.48 -37.14
C ILE A 544 3.10 -33.60 -38.35
N ALA A 545 3.21 -32.51 -39.13
CA ALA A 545 4.10 -32.46 -40.28
C ALA A 545 5.57 -32.53 -39.83
N PRO A 546 6.48 -33.11 -40.64
CA PRO A 546 7.88 -33.28 -40.26
C PRO A 546 8.58 -31.96 -39.88
N GLU A 547 8.24 -30.87 -40.57
CA GLU A 547 8.78 -29.52 -40.30
C GLU A 547 8.39 -29.01 -38.90
N SER A 548 7.12 -29.18 -38.52
CA SER A 548 6.63 -28.80 -37.20
C SER A 548 7.20 -29.69 -36.09
N ALA A 549 7.34 -30.99 -36.37
CA ALA A 549 7.98 -31.92 -35.44
C ALA A 549 9.44 -31.52 -35.21
N TYR A 550 10.18 -31.21 -36.28
CA TYR A 550 11.58 -30.77 -36.19
C TYR A 550 11.74 -29.51 -35.33
N ALA A 551 10.88 -28.50 -35.50
CA ALA A 551 10.91 -27.29 -34.68
C ALA A 551 10.66 -27.57 -33.18
N ILE A 552 9.76 -28.51 -32.86
CA ILE A 552 9.49 -28.94 -31.49
C ILE A 552 10.71 -29.67 -30.92
N PHE A 553 11.35 -30.52 -31.72
CA PHE A 553 12.58 -31.19 -31.30
C PHE A 553 13.70 -30.19 -31.04
N GLU A 554 14.03 -29.28 -31.95
CA GLU A 554 15.10 -28.29 -31.73
C GLU A 554 14.87 -27.48 -30.45
N TRP A 555 13.64 -27.03 -30.22
CA TRP A 555 13.25 -26.35 -28.98
C TRP A 555 13.49 -27.24 -27.74
N PHE A 556 13.07 -28.50 -27.80
CA PHE A 556 13.23 -29.45 -26.69
C PHE A 556 14.71 -29.74 -26.41
N TYR A 557 15.52 -29.90 -27.46
CA TYR A 557 16.97 -30.12 -27.39
C TYR A 557 17.70 -28.95 -26.70
N ASP A 558 17.35 -27.71 -27.02
CA ASP A 558 17.88 -26.52 -26.31
C ASP A 558 17.51 -26.53 -24.82
N ILE A 559 16.28 -26.95 -24.50
CA ILE A 559 15.80 -27.02 -23.12
C ILE A 559 16.56 -28.06 -22.29
N ILE A 560 16.82 -29.24 -22.85
CA ILE A 560 17.54 -30.32 -22.16
C ILE A 560 19.08 -30.23 -22.33
N ASN A 561 19.58 -29.14 -22.91
CA ASN A 561 21.01 -28.90 -23.14
C ASN A 561 21.70 -30.00 -23.96
N ASN A 562 21.06 -30.48 -25.03
CA ASN A 562 21.58 -31.48 -25.98
C ASN A 562 22.02 -32.82 -25.34
N ARG A 563 21.38 -33.23 -24.24
CA ARG A 563 21.75 -34.43 -23.47
C ARG A 563 21.11 -35.74 -23.93
N SER A 564 20.31 -35.74 -24.99
CA SER A 564 19.69 -36.96 -25.54
C SER A 564 19.88 -37.01 -27.04
N SER A 565 19.93 -38.20 -27.61
CA SER A 565 19.98 -38.41 -29.07
C SER A 565 18.71 -39.13 -29.52
N ILE A 566 17.73 -38.37 -29.97
CA ILE A 566 16.55 -38.83 -30.68
C ILE A 566 16.88 -38.87 -32.16
N GLU A 567 16.85 -40.06 -32.78
CA GLU A 567 16.95 -40.22 -34.22
C GLU A 567 15.68 -39.68 -34.90
N LEU A 568 15.82 -38.51 -35.54
CA LEU A 568 14.76 -37.87 -36.31
C LEU A 568 14.65 -38.54 -37.69
N SER A 569 13.55 -39.24 -37.95
CA SER A 569 13.19 -39.62 -39.32
C SER A 569 12.59 -38.41 -40.04
N THR A 570 13.31 -37.85 -41.02
CA THR A 570 12.91 -36.66 -41.80
C THR A 570 11.65 -36.84 -42.65
N ASP A 571 11.23 -38.08 -42.90
CA ASP A 571 10.12 -38.40 -43.82
C ASP A 571 8.86 -38.92 -43.11
N LYS A 572 8.85 -38.97 -41.77
CA LYS A 572 7.74 -39.54 -40.99
C LYS A 572 6.79 -38.46 -40.49
N ASN A 573 5.50 -38.63 -40.77
CA ASN A 573 4.45 -37.92 -40.04
C ASN A 573 4.32 -38.50 -38.62
N TRP A 574 4.43 -37.65 -37.62
CA TRP A 574 4.31 -38.06 -36.22
C TRP A 574 2.89 -37.87 -35.73
N SER A 575 2.33 -38.82 -34.96
CA SER A 575 1.14 -38.50 -34.17
C SER A 575 1.53 -37.70 -32.92
N LYS A 576 0.58 -36.92 -32.38
CA LYS A 576 0.78 -36.15 -31.14
C LYS A 576 1.21 -37.05 -29.96
N THR A 577 0.61 -38.23 -29.85
CA THR A 577 0.93 -39.22 -28.81
C THR A 577 2.32 -39.81 -28.98
N GLU A 578 2.68 -40.23 -30.20
CA GLU A 578 4.01 -40.79 -30.46
C GLU A 578 5.13 -39.76 -30.23
N LEU A 579 4.91 -38.51 -30.66
CA LEU A 579 5.89 -37.44 -30.45
C LEU A 579 6.04 -37.12 -28.96
N ARG A 580 4.94 -37.04 -28.21
CA ARG A 580 4.97 -36.80 -26.77
C ARG A 580 5.73 -37.90 -26.03
N GLU A 581 5.44 -39.17 -26.32
CA GLU A 581 6.13 -40.30 -25.72
C GLU A 581 7.64 -40.29 -26.02
N ALA A 582 8.03 -39.95 -27.25
CA ALA A 582 9.44 -39.82 -27.63
C ALA A 582 10.16 -38.73 -26.82
N LEU A 583 9.54 -37.55 -26.68
CA LEU A 583 10.10 -36.43 -25.90
C LEU A 583 10.20 -36.77 -24.40
N ILE A 584 9.17 -37.40 -23.81
CA ILE A 584 9.19 -37.80 -22.40
C ILE A 584 10.28 -38.85 -22.14
N ASN A 585 10.44 -39.83 -23.02
CA ASN A 585 11.49 -40.84 -22.87
C ASN A 585 12.88 -40.21 -22.96
N ALA A 586 13.08 -39.29 -23.90
CA ALA A 586 14.32 -38.52 -24.01
C ALA A 586 14.57 -37.64 -22.76
N ALA A 587 13.54 -37.04 -22.17
CA ALA A 587 13.65 -36.29 -20.91
C ALA A 587 14.11 -37.19 -19.75
N LYS A 588 13.53 -38.39 -19.64
CA LYS A 588 13.90 -39.39 -18.62
C LYS A 588 15.37 -39.79 -18.74
N ASP A 589 15.83 -40.07 -19.95
CA ASP A 589 17.21 -40.46 -20.18
C ASP A 589 18.18 -39.30 -19.90
N ALA A 590 17.86 -38.09 -20.37
CA ALA A 590 18.65 -36.90 -20.05
C ALA A 590 18.71 -36.60 -18.55
N TYR A 591 17.61 -36.83 -17.81
CA TYR A 591 17.57 -36.63 -16.37
C TYR A 591 18.40 -37.70 -15.62
N LYS A 592 18.34 -38.97 -16.03
CA LYS A 592 19.20 -40.02 -15.47
C LYS A 592 20.68 -39.69 -15.66
N ASP A 593 21.06 -39.26 -16.85
CA ASP A 593 22.43 -38.81 -17.13
C ASP A 593 22.82 -37.62 -16.23
N LYS A 594 21.86 -36.73 -15.96
CA LYS A 594 22.08 -35.61 -15.06
C LYS A 594 22.28 -36.04 -13.60
N VAL A 595 21.51 -37.01 -13.14
CA VAL A 595 21.66 -37.59 -11.80
C VAL A 595 23.01 -38.29 -11.67
N LEU A 596 23.45 -39.04 -12.69
CA LEU A 596 24.78 -39.67 -12.72
C LEU A 596 25.92 -38.63 -12.64
N GLU A 597 25.77 -37.46 -13.29
CA GLU A 597 26.77 -36.39 -13.22
C GLU A 597 26.82 -35.71 -11.83
N LEU A 598 25.66 -35.47 -11.22
CA LEU A 598 25.55 -34.73 -9.97
C LEU A 598 25.72 -35.60 -8.72
N GLY A 599 25.42 -36.90 -8.82
CA GLY A 599 25.29 -37.85 -7.73
C GLY A 599 23.88 -37.90 -7.13
N ASP A 600 23.43 -39.10 -6.77
CA ASP A 600 22.06 -39.40 -6.30
C ASP A 600 21.63 -38.56 -5.08
N ASP A 601 22.57 -38.28 -4.16
CA ASP A 601 22.28 -37.51 -2.94
C ASP A 601 22.18 -35.99 -3.18
N ILE A 602 22.90 -35.48 -4.17
CA ILE A 602 23.05 -34.03 -4.43
C ILE A 602 22.01 -33.56 -5.45
N ALA A 603 21.68 -34.39 -6.45
CA ALA A 603 20.77 -34.02 -7.53
C ALA A 603 19.41 -33.51 -7.03
N PRO A 604 18.72 -34.17 -6.06
CA PRO A 604 17.45 -33.67 -5.54
C PRO A 604 17.58 -32.30 -4.86
N GLN A 605 18.65 -32.08 -4.09
CA GLN A 605 18.86 -30.83 -3.36
C GLN A 605 19.14 -29.66 -4.31
N VAL A 606 19.96 -29.89 -5.33
CA VAL A 606 20.27 -28.89 -6.38
C VAL A 606 19.02 -28.57 -7.18
N SER A 607 18.27 -29.59 -7.60
CA SER A 607 17.00 -29.42 -8.30
C SER A 607 15.99 -28.61 -7.50
N ARG A 608 15.85 -28.88 -6.19
CA ARG A 608 15.00 -28.07 -5.29
C ARG A 608 15.45 -26.61 -5.27
N ILE A 609 16.74 -26.34 -5.05
CA ILE A 609 17.26 -24.97 -4.94
C ILE A 609 16.98 -24.21 -6.24
N ILE A 610 17.28 -24.82 -7.38
CA ILE A 610 17.03 -24.23 -8.69
C ILE A 610 15.54 -23.98 -8.88
N ALA A 611 14.69 -24.97 -8.56
CA ALA A 611 13.25 -24.84 -8.73
C ALA A 611 12.67 -23.69 -7.88
N LEU A 612 13.01 -23.65 -6.60
CA LEU A 612 12.56 -22.59 -5.69
C LEU A 612 13.08 -21.21 -6.10
N GLN A 613 14.34 -21.10 -6.54
CA GLN A 613 14.90 -19.83 -7.03
C GLN A 613 14.19 -19.34 -8.30
N SER A 614 13.93 -20.24 -9.26
CA SER A 614 13.20 -19.91 -10.49
C SER A 614 11.77 -19.47 -10.19
N ILE A 615 11.05 -20.20 -9.32
CA ILE A 615 9.68 -19.85 -8.90
C ILE A 615 9.69 -18.50 -8.18
N ASP A 616 10.54 -18.31 -7.17
CA ASP A 616 10.55 -17.10 -6.34
C ASP A 616 10.96 -15.88 -7.16
N LYS A 617 11.94 -16.00 -8.06
CA LYS A 617 12.35 -14.90 -8.94
C LYS A 617 11.21 -14.47 -9.86
N ARG A 618 10.64 -15.41 -10.63
CA ARG A 618 9.58 -15.10 -11.60
C ARG A 618 8.28 -14.64 -10.93
N TRP A 619 7.97 -15.17 -9.75
CA TRP A 619 6.82 -14.70 -8.99
C TRP A 619 6.98 -13.24 -8.55
N LYS A 620 8.18 -12.82 -8.10
CA LYS A 620 8.44 -11.42 -7.77
C LYS A 620 8.27 -10.49 -8.97
N ASP A 621 8.79 -10.90 -10.13
CA ASP A 621 8.67 -10.13 -11.37
C ASP A 621 7.19 -10.00 -11.78
N HIS A 622 6.42 -11.09 -11.68
CA HIS A 622 4.98 -11.10 -11.92
C HIS A 622 4.21 -10.20 -10.95
N LEU A 623 4.55 -10.19 -9.66
CA LEU A 623 3.92 -9.27 -8.69
C LEU A 623 4.13 -7.81 -9.09
N TYR A 624 5.32 -7.47 -9.59
CA TYR A 624 5.63 -6.13 -10.08
C TYR A 624 4.84 -5.79 -11.35
N GLU A 625 4.75 -6.70 -12.32
CA GLU A 625 3.94 -6.53 -13.53
C GLU A 625 2.45 -6.37 -13.22
N MET A 626 1.94 -7.14 -12.25
CA MET A 626 0.55 -7.09 -11.81
C MET A 626 0.19 -5.78 -11.09
N ASP A 627 1.12 -5.23 -10.30
CA ASP A 627 0.95 -3.90 -9.70
C ASP A 627 0.84 -2.84 -10.81
N GLY A 628 1.75 -2.86 -11.79
CA GLY A 628 1.71 -1.94 -12.94
C GLY A 628 0.46 -2.09 -13.81
N LEU A 629 -0.01 -3.32 -14.05
CA LEU A 629 -1.26 -3.58 -14.78
C LEU A 629 -2.47 -2.98 -14.06
N ARG A 630 -2.53 -3.13 -12.73
CA ARG A 630 -3.65 -2.61 -11.92
C ARG A 630 -3.73 -1.08 -11.98
N GLU A 631 -2.59 -0.39 -12.04
CA GLU A 631 -2.52 1.07 -12.17
C GLU A 631 -2.84 1.54 -13.59
N GLY A 632 -2.36 0.81 -14.60
CA GLY A 632 -2.59 1.13 -16.01
C GLY A 632 -4.03 0.92 -16.50
N ILE A 633 -4.77 -0.01 -15.89
CA ILE A 633 -6.09 -0.42 -16.39
C ILE A 633 -7.13 0.71 -16.32
N SER A 634 -7.00 1.66 -15.39
CA SER A 634 -7.92 2.80 -15.31
C SER A 634 -7.83 3.71 -16.54
N TYR A 635 -6.69 3.75 -17.22
CA TYR A 635 -6.50 4.52 -18.46
C TYR A 635 -7.03 3.82 -19.71
N GLN A 636 -7.29 2.50 -19.65
CA GLN A 636 -7.90 1.75 -20.75
C GLN A 636 -9.43 1.83 -20.76
N ALA A 637 -10.04 2.37 -19.69
CA ALA A 637 -11.50 2.59 -19.58
C ALA A 637 -12.08 3.54 -20.64
N TYR A 638 -11.24 4.28 -21.38
CA TYR A 638 -11.66 5.11 -22.52
C TYR A 638 -12.27 4.30 -23.67
N ALA A 639 -12.07 2.97 -23.72
CA ALA A 639 -12.58 2.08 -24.77
C ALA A 639 -14.00 1.52 -24.55
N GLN A 640 -14.79 2.05 -23.60
CA GLN A 640 -16.15 1.57 -23.25
C GLN A 640 -16.25 0.09 -22.78
N LYS A 641 -15.12 -0.57 -22.51
CA LYS A 641 -15.08 -1.92 -21.91
C LYS A 641 -14.94 -1.83 -20.39
N ASP A 642 -15.47 -2.83 -19.68
CA ASP A 642 -15.34 -2.92 -18.23
C ASP A 642 -13.85 -3.17 -17.85
N PRO A 643 -13.21 -2.27 -17.07
CA PRO A 643 -11.81 -2.41 -16.68
C PRO A 643 -11.51 -3.71 -15.92
N LEU A 644 -12.46 -4.24 -15.16
CA LEU A 644 -12.25 -5.48 -14.41
C LEU A 644 -12.14 -6.69 -15.35
N ILE A 645 -12.91 -6.70 -16.45
CA ILE A 645 -12.86 -7.77 -17.44
C ILE A 645 -11.53 -7.74 -18.19
N GLU A 646 -11.10 -6.55 -18.61
CA GLU A 646 -9.82 -6.37 -19.27
C GLU A 646 -8.65 -6.73 -18.33
N TYR A 647 -8.70 -6.31 -17.07
CA TYR A 647 -7.74 -6.73 -16.06
C TYR A 647 -7.68 -8.24 -15.92
N LYS A 648 -8.82 -8.93 -15.78
CA LYS A 648 -8.87 -10.39 -15.67
C LYS A 648 -8.24 -11.07 -16.89
N PHE A 649 -8.49 -10.55 -18.09
CA PHE A 649 -7.93 -11.08 -19.33
C PHE A 649 -6.41 -10.89 -19.43
N GLN A 650 -5.92 -9.67 -19.19
CA GLN A 650 -4.48 -9.37 -19.23
C GLN A 650 -3.73 -10.09 -18.12
N ALA A 651 -4.29 -10.11 -16.90
CA ALA A 651 -3.72 -10.82 -15.76
C ALA A 651 -3.60 -12.33 -16.02
N PHE A 652 -4.60 -12.92 -16.69
CA PHE A 652 -4.55 -14.33 -17.07
C PHE A 652 -3.44 -14.60 -18.10
N LYS A 653 -3.30 -13.72 -19.10
CA LYS A 653 -2.23 -13.83 -20.11
C LYS A 653 -0.84 -13.74 -19.48
N LEU A 654 -0.60 -12.74 -18.63
CA LEU A 654 0.65 -12.60 -17.87
C LEU A 654 0.92 -13.84 -17.02
N PHE A 655 -0.12 -14.40 -16.40
CA PHE A 655 0.01 -15.60 -15.59
C PHE A 655 0.36 -16.85 -16.41
N GLN A 656 -0.22 -17.04 -17.59
CA GLN A 656 0.16 -18.14 -18.48
C GLN A 656 1.63 -18.03 -18.92
N GLU A 657 2.07 -16.81 -19.25
CA GLU A 657 3.45 -16.52 -19.57
C GLU A 657 4.39 -16.77 -18.38
N LEU A 658 3.99 -16.37 -17.18
CA LEU A 658 4.69 -16.67 -15.92
C LEU A 658 4.88 -18.19 -15.75
N ILE A 659 3.83 -19.00 -15.89
CA ILE A 659 3.94 -20.46 -15.72
C ILE A 659 4.90 -21.06 -16.75
N LYS A 660 4.79 -20.64 -18.01
CA LYS A 660 5.71 -21.06 -19.08
C LYS A 660 7.16 -20.69 -18.74
N ASN A 661 7.39 -19.47 -18.27
CA ASN A 661 8.71 -18.96 -17.92
C ASN A 661 9.31 -19.68 -16.70
N ILE A 662 8.50 -19.93 -15.66
CA ILE A 662 8.91 -20.73 -14.49
C ILE A 662 9.35 -22.12 -14.95
N ASN A 663 8.47 -22.86 -15.63
CA ASN A 663 8.76 -24.23 -16.03
C ASN A 663 10.01 -24.28 -16.94
N THR A 664 10.13 -23.36 -17.90
CA THR A 664 11.28 -23.27 -18.79
C THR A 664 12.57 -23.00 -18.03
N GLU A 665 12.56 -22.07 -17.06
CA GLU A 665 13.74 -21.72 -16.27
C GLU A 665 14.15 -22.84 -15.31
N ILE A 666 13.19 -23.55 -14.69
CA ILE A 666 13.46 -24.75 -13.89
C ILE A 666 14.21 -25.78 -14.74
N VAL A 667 13.65 -26.17 -15.87
CA VAL A 667 14.20 -27.24 -16.71
C VAL A 667 15.56 -26.84 -17.28
N LYS A 668 15.67 -25.64 -17.87
CA LYS A 668 16.95 -25.14 -18.43
C LYS A 668 18.05 -25.07 -17.39
N ASN A 669 17.76 -24.53 -16.20
CA ASN A 669 18.78 -24.37 -15.16
C ASN A 669 19.22 -25.72 -14.59
N ILE A 670 18.30 -26.68 -14.42
CA ILE A 670 18.63 -28.04 -13.96
C ILE A 670 19.56 -28.76 -14.95
N PHE A 671 19.31 -28.67 -16.26
CA PHE A 671 20.14 -29.36 -17.26
C PHE A 671 21.47 -28.65 -17.58
N ARG A 672 21.57 -27.35 -17.29
CA ARG A 672 22.78 -26.52 -17.48
C ARG A 672 23.69 -26.44 -16.26
N VAL A 673 23.19 -26.72 -15.05
CA VAL A 673 24.03 -26.65 -13.84
C VAL A 673 25.18 -27.65 -13.95
N HIS A 674 26.38 -27.32 -13.49
CA HIS A 674 27.50 -28.27 -13.40
C HIS A 674 28.14 -28.13 -12.03
N ILE A 675 28.56 -29.25 -11.43
CA ILE A 675 29.33 -29.19 -10.18
C ILE A 675 30.76 -28.83 -10.54
N VAL A 676 31.20 -27.64 -10.12
CA VAL A 676 32.62 -27.28 -10.14
C VAL A 676 33.26 -27.86 -8.87
N PRO A 677 34.22 -28.82 -8.97
CA PRO A 677 34.93 -29.32 -7.80
C PRO A 677 35.70 -28.17 -7.16
N THR A 678 35.22 -27.70 -6.01
CA THR A 678 35.83 -26.57 -5.33
C THR A 678 37.08 -27.06 -4.60
N THR A 679 38.26 -26.90 -5.21
CA THR A 679 39.56 -27.11 -4.53
C THR A 679 39.87 -26.05 -3.46
N LYS A 680 38.96 -25.12 -3.19
CA LYS A 680 38.96 -24.30 -1.98
C LYS A 680 37.53 -24.14 -1.49
N GLN A 681 37.19 -24.80 -0.39
CA GLN A 681 36.02 -24.46 0.41
C GLN A 681 36.10 -22.97 0.79
N ARG A 682 35.47 -22.10 0.00
CA ARG A 682 34.88 -20.89 0.56
C ARG A 682 33.60 -21.35 1.24
N ASN A 683 33.55 -21.17 2.55
CA ASN A 683 32.36 -21.39 3.36
C ASN A 683 31.20 -20.55 2.83
N ILE A 684 30.38 -21.11 1.94
CA ILE A 684 29.15 -20.49 1.41
C ILE A 684 27.97 -20.64 2.41
N TRP A 685 28.23 -21.17 3.62
CA TRP A 685 27.30 -21.16 4.76
C TRP A 685 27.71 -20.16 5.86
N GLN A 686 28.26 -19.01 5.48
CA GLN A 686 27.94 -17.79 6.22
C GLN A 686 26.69 -17.18 5.57
N ILE A 687 25.55 -17.83 5.81
CA ILE A 687 24.28 -17.10 5.89
C ILE A 687 24.59 -15.89 6.75
N ASN A 688 24.32 -14.71 6.22
CA ASN A 688 24.24 -13.49 6.99
C ASN A 688 23.36 -13.77 8.22
N LYS A 689 23.97 -14.15 9.34
CA LYS A 689 23.60 -13.60 10.63
C LYS A 689 23.85 -12.11 10.48
N VAL A 690 22.95 -11.43 9.78
CA VAL A 690 22.54 -10.10 10.23
C VAL A 690 22.08 -10.38 11.65
N GLN A 691 22.96 -10.09 12.62
CA GLN A 691 22.49 -9.89 13.97
C GLN A 691 21.30 -8.94 13.83
N HIS A 692 20.11 -9.43 14.16
CA HIS A 692 18.99 -8.57 14.50
C HIS A 692 19.43 -7.72 15.70
N GLU A 693 20.22 -6.68 15.46
CA GLU A 693 20.53 -5.63 16.45
C GLU A 693 19.56 -4.45 16.33
N GLU A 694 18.75 -4.37 15.28
CA GLU A 694 17.79 -3.26 15.10
C GLU A 694 16.34 -3.59 15.50
N PHE A 695 16.04 -4.78 16.03
CA PHE A 695 14.70 -5.14 16.51
C PHE A 695 14.47 -4.89 18.02
N ASN A 696 15.36 -4.14 18.68
CA ASN A 696 15.24 -3.69 20.08
C ASN A 696 14.99 -2.18 20.23
N GLN A 697 14.41 -1.51 19.23
CA GLN A 697 13.95 -0.11 19.37
C GLN A 697 12.49 0.05 19.81
N PHE A 698 11.80 -1.04 20.14
CA PHE A 698 10.53 -0.98 20.88
C PHE A 698 10.77 -1.29 22.36
N GLY A 699 11.03 -0.21 23.09
CA GLY A 699 10.74 0.00 24.53
C GLY A 699 10.89 -1.16 25.49
N GLU A 700 12.01 -1.16 26.24
CA GLU A 700 12.01 -1.61 27.62
C GLU A 700 12.59 -0.52 28.55
N PRO A 701 12.16 -0.51 29.83
CA PRO A 701 12.19 0.68 30.67
C PRO A 701 13.57 1.01 31.21
N VAL A 702 13.86 2.31 31.23
CA VAL A 702 15.01 2.91 31.90
C VAL A 702 14.94 2.60 33.40
N SER A 703 15.85 1.75 33.89
CA SER A 703 16.22 1.71 35.30
C SER A 703 17.72 1.94 35.47
N ALA A 704 18.02 3.10 36.06
CA ALA A 704 19.17 3.48 36.87
C ALA A 704 20.61 3.02 36.49
N LYS A 705 21.36 4.02 36.03
CA LYS A 705 22.82 4.26 36.12
C LYS A 705 23.62 3.39 37.12
N ARG A 706 24.75 2.85 36.65
CA ARG A 706 26.06 3.01 37.33
C ARG A 706 27.23 2.97 36.33
N SER A 707 28.28 3.70 36.69
CA SER A 707 29.31 4.31 35.85
C SER A 707 30.56 3.46 35.63
N LYS A 708 31.13 3.60 34.41
CA LYS A 708 32.55 3.57 33.99
C LYS A 708 33.63 3.09 34.97
N SER A 709 34.53 2.23 34.47
CA SER A 709 35.95 2.59 34.30
C SER A 709 36.73 1.62 33.38
N LYS A 710 37.53 2.23 32.49
CA LYS A 710 38.58 1.67 31.62
C LYS A 710 39.61 0.85 32.40
N LEU A 711 40.29 -0.09 31.72
CA LEU A 711 41.75 -0.14 31.65
C LEU A 711 42.25 -1.12 30.57
N LEU A 712 43.18 -0.64 29.75
CA LEU A 712 44.00 -1.37 28.80
C LEU A 712 45.11 -2.16 29.52
N LYS A 713 45.45 -3.36 29.03
CA LYS A 713 46.83 -3.82 28.68
C LYS A 713 46.86 -5.32 28.32
N ASN A 714 47.43 -5.63 27.15
CA ASN A 714 48.15 -6.88 26.81
C ASN A 714 49.67 -6.61 26.99
N PRO A 715 50.65 -7.56 26.89
CA PRO A 715 50.62 -8.95 26.37
C PRO A 715 51.48 -10.00 27.16
N HIS A 716 51.54 -11.23 26.60
CA HIS A 716 52.36 -12.43 26.91
C HIS A 716 51.81 -13.36 28.01
N GLU A 717 51.75 -14.69 27.89
CA GLU A 717 52.02 -15.65 26.81
C GLU A 717 51.39 -17.00 27.23
N GLU A 718 51.02 -17.79 26.22
CA GLU A 718 50.89 -19.26 26.18
C GLU A 718 50.18 -20.02 27.31
N GLY A 719 49.00 -20.58 26.97
CA GLY A 719 48.34 -21.59 27.78
C GLY A 719 47.13 -22.21 27.10
N MET A 720 47.36 -23.38 26.47
CA MET A 720 46.45 -24.53 26.31
C MET A 720 44.96 -24.29 25.98
N VAL A 721 44.59 -24.78 24.80
CA VAL A 721 43.22 -25.02 24.32
C VAL A 721 42.39 -25.78 25.37
N LYS A 722 41.32 -25.14 25.87
CA LYS A 722 40.20 -25.82 26.54
C LYS A 722 38.93 -25.67 25.72
N VAL A 723 38.44 -26.81 25.24
CA VAL A 723 37.14 -27.03 24.63
C VAL A 723 36.04 -26.48 25.54
N ARG A 724 35.22 -25.54 25.04
CA ARG A 724 33.98 -25.11 25.70
C ARG A 724 32.79 -25.80 25.03
N ASN A 725 32.16 -26.70 25.78
CA ASN A 725 30.90 -27.35 25.45
C ASN A 725 29.79 -26.30 25.26
N GLN A 726 29.04 -26.41 24.16
CA GLN A 726 27.77 -25.72 23.98
C GLN A 726 26.73 -26.32 24.93
N VAL A 727 26.11 -25.45 25.74
CA VAL A 727 24.98 -25.80 26.59
C VAL A 727 23.72 -25.82 25.72
N ILE A 728 23.13 -27.00 25.53
CA ILE A 728 21.80 -27.18 24.92
C ILE A 728 20.77 -26.69 25.94
N ALA A 729 19.96 -25.69 25.57
CA ALA A 729 18.88 -25.20 26.42
C ALA A 729 17.73 -26.22 26.46
N GLU A 730 17.41 -26.73 27.65
CA GLU A 730 16.32 -27.68 27.86
C GLU A 730 14.94 -27.03 27.63
N LYS A 731 14.05 -27.76 26.95
CA LYS A 731 12.63 -27.42 26.71
C LYS A 731 11.90 -27.27 28.06
N LYS A 732 11.44 -26.07 28.41
CA LYS A 732 10.61 -25.86 29.62
C LYS A 732 9.23 -26.50 29.47
N ILE A 733 8.88 -27.40 30.39
CA ILE A 733 7.54 -28.02 30.50
C ILE A 733 6.49 -26.96 30.83
N GLY A 734 5.40 -26.90 30.06
CA GLY A 734 4.28 -26.01 30.26
C GLY A 734 3.39 -26.45 31.43
N ARG A 735 2.69 -25.49 32.05
CA ARG A 735 1.84 -25.72 33.25
C ARG A 735 0.77 -26.81 33.07
N ASN A 736 0.28 -27.01 31.85
CA ASN A 736 -0.78 -27.98 31.53
C ASN A 736 -0.25 -29.29 30.93
N ASP A 737 1.06 -29.40 30.69
CA ASP A 737 1.67 -30.60 30.11
C ASP A 737 1.69 -31.75 31.12
N PRO A 738 1.78 -33.01 30.66
CA PRO A 738 2.00 -34.15 31.54
C PRO A 738 3.23 -33.93 32.40
N CYS A 739 3.11 -34.16 33.72
CA CYS A 739 4.25 -34.01 34.60
C CYS A 739 5.28 -35.11 34.32
N TRP A 740 6.55 -34.71 34.18
CA TRP A 740 7.68 -35.59 33.88
C TRP A 740 7.90 -36.73 34.89
N CYS A 741 7.32 -36.65 36.09
CA CYS A 741 7.42 -37.70 37.11
C CYS A 741 6.58 -38.97 36.81
N GLY A 742 5.87 -39.03 35.68
CA GLY A 742 5.07 -40.21 35.30
C GLY A 742 3.78 -40.41 36.09
N SER A 743 3.38 -39.45 36.94
CA SER A 743 2.18 -39.57 37.79
C SER A 743 0.83 -39.50 37.06
N GLY A 744 0.83 -39.31 35.73
CA GLY A 744 -0.38 -39.10 34.92
C GLY A 744 -1.11 -37.76 35.14
N LYS A 745 -0.63 -36.90 36.05
CA LYS A 745 -1.22 -35.59 36.36
C LYS A 745 -0.54 -34.47 35.55
N LYS A 746 -1.30 -33.40 35.24
CA LYS A 746 -0.75 -32.17 34.64
C LYS A 746 0.26 -31.50 35.58
N TYR A 747 1.31 -30.89 35.04
CA TYR A 747 2.44 -30.31 35.80
C TYR A 747 1.96 -29.38 36.94
N LYS A 748 1.00 -28.48 36.70
CA LYS A 748 0.42 -27.58 37.72
C LYS A 748 -0.21 -28.26 38.93
N TYR A 749 -0.68 -29.50 38.78
CA TYR A 749 -1.30 -30.27 39.87
C TYR A 749 -0.34 -31.28 40.52
N CYS A 750 0.92 -31.28 40.10
CA CYS A 750 1.98 -32.13 40.61
C CYS A 750 3.20 -31.27 41.00
N HIS A 751 4.32 -31.37 40.28
CA HIS A 751 5.56 -30.66 40.63
C HIS A 751 5.47 -29.14 40.41
N GLY A 752 4.55 -28.64 39.59
CA GLY A 752 4.27 -27.22 39.41
C GLY A 752 3.32 -26.62 40.46
N ARG A 753 2.92 -27.38 41.49
CA ARG A 753 1.97 -26.92 42.52
C ARG A 753 2.61 -25.99 43.57
N LYS A 754 3.94 -25.93 43.62
CA LYS A 754 4.74 -25.05 44.50
C LYS A 754 5.46 -23.92 43.73
N GLN A 755 5.10 -23.69 42.46
CA GLN A 755 5.64 -22.64 41.57
C GLN A 755 4.60 -21.59 41.20
#